data_AF-A0A814YJ65-F1
#
_entry.id   AF-A0A814YJ65-F1
#
_cell.length_a   1.000
_cell.length_b   1.000
_cell.length_c   1.000
_cell.angle_alpha   90.00
_cell.angle_beta   90.00
_cell.angle_gamma   90.00
#
_symmetry.space_group_name_H-M   'P 1'
#
loop_
_entity.id
_entity.type
_entity.pdbx_description
1 polymer ?
#
loop_
_entity_poly.entity_id
_entity_poly.type
_entity_poly.pdbx_seq_one_letter_code
_entity_poly.pdbx_strand_id
1 'polypeptide(L)'
;METSELDLSRIHGFTSWINMRLMPFEQGLNHILTDLMKGTNMKMLLQSVTGTTTEKIQSFEKLSPEQIRTRCEWAVKHLKEHQVIPEDVQVDARLFAVRSAKHVFDLLWRLVEHDIWFLWERIDFLLQDDAVALLSVPLKWIPTDTSSKTDKLHVDVSLLAGFGTKDVVDDVMTQAGQPGKKPGKFSETEQMLAFSKRNLTKKYPKPSACIIEMIQIVLQKLPEGRRINFTKLNELSDLRVLCSLVNYFVPNLIPTEILLNDRWSLNLTLAIIDDVLCCKSNLASEDLVLGDEMSICAFMCYFFLVFLKYRQNEIAIRRTEEIRRRHYNAVQKLRATNQSDQVEDRPRIEQEVFQCSAGKKKYDLQSALQWNEHVEQTRLKVITIIGNKLKVRFDWFDIPEEITIAEVCRQKAVNLVLTEGSAFYRILDRKQEIVTAERSFILIHKQSRQIIVDKSLCKRDDDSLNPIIRKANVRSILGIANANDHTEVKADRYPQYEVYINAPSQNKVLPDKTTFLYQVFPDSLKFYHNFLLKACGEGHFDSVFHLVQFLQKLYPDFINMHEAHTLNTALHVACRHNNMNIARYCLDNGAHVDSLNKDENTPLFCAAERFSSSCAKLLLEYGADITIKNSRKRTVTESCVSDEFQQTLIDVSTFIGSVVPALTSGDREILDRVISDHVEDRYTLSSLNSRFINGSTLLHTACYFNNISAVKRLLKLGVNPDVRDYQGKTALHRTRDLQIIKFLIESNADVNATDHDGNTPLHTKCAGEYNKPVELHAIQVLHEYGASLEKCNSNDETCFHIAARNGHTEILRLLFELGEETVRASVRTVEQKLTPQNFSTLALAIHNDHLDAAKWLAEHEFTFKQNEAKDLINEILTEKISSTEPERLLQFLCKEGNATLSTIYQEGNTALHLAASMASVEPLKLLLTLGFDPNTVNQTKETPLFVAARTNNLDAACVLIDNGVDYRIKNIEGYTAFDYILDIDEWLSSEKFDEETKACFRAYKYKDIRTLIYTVSSKLDQFDARITANHNIHLQKAYQKFSYEINKTEQQVLQSPRLRKR
;
A
#
# COMPACT_ATOMS: atom_id res chain seq x y z
N MET A 1 -16.35 7.38 41.76
CA MET A 1 -14.94 7.43 42.20
C MET A 1 -14.24 8.29 41.17
N GLU A 2 -13.93 9.53 41.51
CA GLU A 2 -13.01 10.34 40.71
C GLU A 2 -11.64 9.67 40.86
N THR A 3 -11.26 8.85 39.89
CA THR A 3 -9.89 8.33 39.80
C THR A 3 -9.01 9.50 39.41
N SER A 4 -8.03 9.84 40.25
CA SER A 4 -7.04 10.84 39.90
C SER A 4 -6.31 10.41 38.61
N GLU A 5 -5.83 11.34 37.78
CA GLU A 5 -5.08 11.01 36.56
C GLU A 5 -3.87 10.10 36.85
N LEU A 6 -3.27 10.23 38.04
CA LEU A 6 -2.22 9.34 38.55
C LEU A 6 -2.68 7.88 38.67
N ASP A 7 -3.89 7.64 39.17
CA ASP A 7 -4.44 6.29 39.33
C ASP A 7 -4.70 5.64 37.97
N LEU A 8 -5.04 6.43 36.94
CA LEU A 8 -5.27 5.93 35.59
C LEU A 8 -3.96 5.45 34.93
N SER A 9 -2.87 6.21 35.04
CA SER A 9 -1.56 5.78 34.53
C SER A 9 -1.07 4.49 35.19
N ARG A 10 -1.33 4.32 36.50
CA ARG A 10 -1.07 3.08 37.25
C ARG A 10 -1.91 1.93 36.71
N ILE A 11 -3.20 2.15 36.46
CA ILE A 11 -4.07 1.15 35.83
C ILE A 11 -3.45 0.67 34.52
N HIS A 12 -3.03 1.56 33.62
CA HIS A 12 -2.49 1.18 32.31
C HIS A 12 -1.16 0.41 32.41
N GLY A 13 -0.20 0.91 33.21
CA GLY A 13 1.12 0.26 33.37
C GLY A 13 1.01 -1.15 33.96
N PHE A 14 0.23 -1.32 35.04
CA PHE A 14 0.02 -2.64 35.64
C PHE A 14 -0.86 -3.56 34.77
N THR A 15 -1.85 -3.02 34.05
CA THR A 15 -2.66 -3.82 33.10
C THR A 15 -1.76 -4.42 32.02
N SER A 16 -0.81 -3.64 31.50
CA SER A 16 0.15 -4.10 30.49
C SER A 16 1.00 -5.27 31.01
N TRP A 17 1.53 -5.15 32.24
CA TRP A 17 2.29 -6.23 32.88
C TRP A 17 1.45 -7.50 33.12
N ILE A 18 0.19 -7.37 33.57
CA ILE A 18 -0.69 -8.54 33.75
C ILE A 18 -1.06 -9.20 32.42
N ASN A 19 -1.40 -8.42 31.39
CA ASN A 19 -1.78 -8.98 30.10
C ASN A 19 -0.66 -9.83 29.50
N MET A 20 0.60 -9.46 29.70
CA MET A 20 1.74 -10.31 29.36
C MET A 20 1.72 -11.65 30.09
N ARG A 21 1.46 -11.64 31.40
CA ARG A 21 1.37 -12.85 32.22
C ARG A 21 0.20 -13.76 31.81
N LEU A 22 -0.87 -13.16 31.28
CA LEU A 22 -2.07 -13.85 30.81
C LEU A 22 -2.04 -14.23 29.32
N MET A 23 -1.09 -13.70 28.54
CA MET A 23 -0.94 -13.95 27.11
C MET A 23 -0.90 -15.44 26.73
N PRO A 24 -0.17 -16.33 27.45
CA PRO A 24 -0.16 -17.77 27.14
C PRO A 24 -1.53 -18.46 27.26
N PHE A 25 -2.49 -17.78 27.91
CA PHE A 25 -3.83 -18.29 28.15
C PHE A 25 -4.89 -17.57 27.29
N GLU A 26 -4.48 -16.75 26.31
CA GLU A 26 -5.36 -15.98 25.42
C GLU A 26 -6.37 -15.08 26.17
N GLN A 27 -6.02 -14.61 27.37
CA GLN A 27 -6.85 -13.71 28.18
C GLN A 27 -6.23 -12.31 28.23
N GLY A 28 -7.05 -11.29 27.96
CA GLY A 28 -6.68 -9.87 28.04
C GLY A 28 -7.60 -9.09 28.96
N LEU A 29 -7.01 -8.26 29.83
CA LEU A 29 -7.71 -7.33 30.70
C LEU A 29 -7.71 -5.94 30.06
N ASN A 30 -8.85 -5.26 30.12
CA ASN A 30 -8.94 -3.84 29.74
C ASN A 30 -8.71 -2.94 30.96
N HIS A 31 -9.24 -3.34 32.13
CA HIS A 31 -9.08 -2.58 33.36
C HIS A 31 -8.77 -3.49 34.55
N ILE A 32 -7.55 -3.37 35.06
CA ILE A 32 -7.01 -4.27 36.09
C ILE A 32 -7.89 -4.41 37.33
N LEU A 33 -8.41 -3.31 37.89
CA LEU A 33 -9.16 -3.37 39.14
C LEU A 33 -10.54 -4.04 39.00
N THR A 34 -11.14 -4.03 37.80
CA THR A 34 -12.47 -4.59 37.56
C THR A 34 -12.40 -6.00 37.01
N ASP A 35 -11.43 -6.27 36.14
CA ASP A 35 -11.40 -7.49 35.34
C ASP A 35 -10.50 -8.56 35.96
N LEU A 36 -9.51 -8.19 36.78
CA LEU A 36 -8.68 -9.17 37.50
C LEU A 36 -9.50 -10.12 38.36
N MET A 37 -10.61 -9.60 38.92
CA MET A 37 -11.55 -10.33 39.76
C MET A 37 -12.77 -10.86 38.99
N LYS A 38 -12.74 -10.92 37.65
CA LYS A 38 -13.76 -11.58 36.81
C LYS A 38 -13.22 -12.86 36.21
N GLY A 39 -14.12 -13.79 35.85
CA GLY A 39 -13.73 -15.04 35.22
C GLY A 39 -12.63 -15.80 35.97
N THR A 40 -11.68 -16.36 35.23
CA THR A 40 -10.53 -17.14 35.75
C THR A 40 -9.22 -16.33 35.80
N ASN A 41 -9.26 -15.00 35.61
CA ASN A 41 -8.06 -14.18 35.42
C ASN A 41 -7.07 -14.23 36.59
N MET A 42 -7.55 -14.12 37.84
CA MET A 42 -6.70 -14.27 39.02
C MET A 42 -6.06 -15.66 39.14
N LYS A 43 -6.79 -16.72 38.77
CA LYS A 43 -6.27 -18.09 38.75
C LYS A 43 -5.11 -18.21 37.76
N MET A 44 -5.30 -17.69 36.55
CA MET A 44 -4.30 -17.71 35.49
C MET A 44 -3.08 -16.85 35.86
N LEU A 45 -3.28 -15.70 36.52
CA LEU A 45 -2.18 -14.87 37.02
C LEU A 45 -1.35 -15.64 38.07
N LEU A 46 -1.99 -16.27 39.05
CA LEU A 46 -1.29 -17.07 40.05
C LEU A 46 -0.54 -18.24 39.43
N GLN A 47 -1.13 -18.93 38.46
CA GLN A 47 -0.47 -20.00 37.72
C GLN A 47 0.73 -19.47 36.92
N SER A 48 0.63 -18.30 36.30
CA SER A 48 1.72 -17.69 35.53
C SER A 48 2.92 -17.27 36.39
N VAL A 49 2.66 -16.88 37.65
CA VAL A 49 3.67 -16.36 38.58
C VAL A 49 4.28 -17.47 39.43
N THR A 50 3.48 -18.46 39.85
CA THR A 50 3.93 -19.57 40.70
C THR A 50 4.29 -20.84 39.94
N GLY A 51 3.87 -20.97 38.67
CA GLY A 51 4.07 -22.16 37.86
C GLY A 51 3.09 -23.31 38.15
N THR A 52 2.32 -23.26 39.24
CA THR A 52 1.46 -24.37 39.69
C THR A 52 0.02 -24.23 39.21
N THR A 53 -0.58 -25.33 38.71
CA THR A 53 -1.98 -25.36 38.30
C THR A 53 -2.91 -25.35 39.51
N THR A 54 -3.58 -24.23 39.75
CA THR A 54 -4.49 -24.07 40.90
C THR A 54 -5.91 -24.54 40.54
N GLU A 55 -6.15 -25.85 40.56
CA GLU A 55 -7.47 -26.43 40.23
C GLU A 55 -8.63 -25.87 41.07
N LYS A 56 -8.34 -25.43 42.31
CA LYS A 56 -9.34 -25.07 43.33
C LYS A 56 -9.98 -23.68 43.17
N ILE A 57 -9.43 -22.77 42.36
CA ILE A 57 -10.00 -21.43 42.18
C ILE A 57 -11.04 -21.45 41.06
N GLN A 58 -12.31 -21.20 41.40
CA GLN A 58 -13.37 -20.94 40.43
C GLN A 58 -13.55 -19.44 40.19
N SER A 59 -14.41 -19.05 39.25
CA SER A 59 -14.63 -17.63 38.95
C SER A 59 -15.17 -16.86 40.15
N PHE A 60 -14.78 -15.59 40.24
CA PHE A 60 -15.17 -14.68 41.32
C PHE A 60 -16.58 -14.06 41.12
N GLU A 61 -17.30 -14.51 40.09
CA GLU A 61 -18.61 -13.96 39.70
C GLU A 61 -19.74 -14.51 40.57
N LYS A 62 -20.71 -13.65 40.91
CA LYS A 62 -21.90 -13.96 41.73
C LYS A 62 -21.61 -14.42 43.17
N LEU A 63 -20.41 -14.14 43.70
CA LEU A 63 -20.04 -14.46 45.08
C LEU A 63 -20.42 -13.33 46.04
N SER A 64 -20.70 -13.70 47.29
CA SER A 64 -20.85 -12.74 48.38
C SER A 64 -19.51 -12.04 48.70
N PRO A 65 -19.52 -10.81 49.25
CA PRO A 65 -18.29 -10.09 49.64
C PRO A 65 -17.38 -10.91 50.58
N GLU A 66 -17.96 -11.73 51.46
CA GLU A 66 -17.23 -12.61 52.37
C GLU A 66 -16.53 -13.77 51.64
N GLN A 67 -17.17 -14.33 50.61
CA GLN A 67 -16.57 -15.37 49.76
C GLN A 67 -15.45 -14.81 48.87
N ILE A 68 -15.55 -13.57 48.40
CA ILE A 68 -14.47 -12.90 47.65
C ILE A 68 -13.26 -12.70 48.56
N ARG A 69 -13.50 -12.20 49.79
CA ARG A 69 -12.44 -12.00 50.79
C ARG A 69 -11.65 -13.27 51.09
N THR A 70 -12.33 -14.38 51.38
CA THR A 70 -11.66 -15.67 51.68
C THR A 70 -10.80 -16.18 50.52
N ARG A 71 -11.22 -15.95 49.28
CA ARG A 71 -10.42 -16.29 48.09
C ARG A 71 -9.21 -15.37 47.89
N CYS A 72 -9.34 -14.07 48.22
CA CYS A 72 -8.21 -13.14 48.21
C CYS A 72 -7.18 -13.50 49.29
N GLU A 73 -7.64 -13.86 50.50
CA GLU A 73 -6.77 -14.35 51.59
C GLU A 73 -6.00 -15.61 51.14
N TRP A 74 -6.68 -16.52 50.43
CA TRP A 74 -6.05 -17.70 49.84
C TRP A 74 -5.01 -17.35 48.78
N ALA A 75 -5.30 -16.41 47.86
CA ALA A 75 -4.37 -15.99 46.80
C ALA A 75 -3.07 -15.40 47.38
N VAL A 76 -3.18 -14.54 48.39
CA VAL A 76 -2.02 -13.97 49.08
C VAL A 76 -1.23 -15.06 49.81
N LYS A 77 -1.91 -16.02 50.45
CA LYS A 77 -1.25 -17.15 51.10
C LYS A 77 -0.48 -18.02 50.10
N HIS A 78 -1.08 -18.31 48.94
CA HIS A 78 -0.44 -19.09 47.86
C HIS A 78 0.83 -18.41 47.34
N LEU A 79 0.81 -17.07 47.17
CA LEU A 79 1.99 -16.29 46.76
C LEU A 79 3.12 -16.32 47.80
N LYS A 80 2.78 -16.33 49.10
CA LYS A 80 3.76 -16.45 50.19
C LYS A 80 4.37 -17.86 50.27
N GLU A 81 3.54 -18.90 50.14
CA GLU A 81 4.00 -20.30 50.14
C GLU A 81 5.02 -20.59 49.03
N HIS A 82 4.87 -19.95 47.87
CA HIS A 82 5.78 -20.07 46.73
C HIS A 82 6.94 -19.05 46.77
N GLN A 83 7.13 -18.34 47.88
CA GLN A 83 8.18 -17.34 48.12
C GLN A 83 8.25 -16.19 47.09
N VAL A 84 7.18 -15.94 46.35
CA VAL A 84 7.10 -14.83 45.39
C VAL A 84 7.04 -13.50 46.14
N ILE A 85 6.35 -13.48 47.28
CA ILE A 85 6.23 -12.31 48.16
C ILE A 85 6.77 -12.67 49.54
N PRO A 86 7.55 -11.79 50.21
CA PRO A 86 8.04 -12.03 51.56
C PRO A 86 6.91 -12.25 52.60
N GLU A 87 7.15 -13.11 53.60
CA GLU A 87 6.15 -13.46 54.61
C GLU A 87 5.67 -12.27 55.46
N ASP A 88 6.54 -11.26 55.63
CA ASP A 88 6.33 -10.01 56.37
C ASP A 88 5.37 -9.03 55.69
N VAL A 89 5.04 -9.23 54.40
CA VAL A 89 4.11 -8.35 53.69
C VAL A 89 2.68 -8.62 54.15
N GLN A 90 2.02 -7.63 54.74
CA GLN A 90 0.61 -7.69 55.10
C GLN A 90 -0.26 -7.11 53.98
N VAL A 91 -1.24 -7.88 53.51
CA VAL A 91 -2.23 -7.45 52.50
C VAL A 91 -3.60 -7.53 53.13
N ASP A 92 -4.32 -6.41 53.23
CA ASP A 92 -5.70 -6.42 53.72
C ASP A 92 -6.64 -6.97 52.65
N ALA A 93 -7.00 -8.25 52.80
CA ALA A 93 -7.88 -8.94 51.88
C ALA A 93 -9.31 -8.37 51.85
N ARG A 94 -9.75 -7.63 52.88
CA ARG A 94 -11.05 -6.93 52.86
C ARG A 94 -11.01 -5.79 51.87
N LEU A 95 -10.00 -4.94 51.96
CA LEU A 95 -9.82 -3.79 51.06
C LEU A 95 -9.51 -4.24 49.63
N PHE A 96 -8.77 -5.33 49.48
CA PHE A 96 -8.53 -5.97 48.19
C PHE A 96 -9.83 -6.52 47.57
N ALA A 97 -10.70 -7.17 48.36
CA ALA A 97 -12.01 -7.66 47.90
C ALA A 97 -12.98 -6.54 47.49
N VAL A 98 -12.88 -5.37 48.13
CA VAL A 98 -13.64 -4.15 47.78
C VAL A 98 -13.04 -3.41 46.57
N ARG A 99 -11.96 -3.93 45.97
CA ARG A 99 -11.25 -3.34 44.82
C ARG A 99 -10.63 -1.98 45.12
N SER A 100 -10.11 -1.81 46.34
CA SER A 100 -9.32 -0.61 46.70
C SER A 100 -8.07 -0.52 45.83
N ALA A 101 -7.98 0.53 45.00
CA ALA A 101 -6.89 0.73 44.05
C ALA A 101 -5.50 0.63 44.70
N LYS A 102 -5.31 1.33 45.82
CA LYS A 102 -4.02 1.38 46.56
C LYS A 102 -3.51 -0.01 46.95
N HIS A 103 -4.35 -0.84 47.57
CA HIS A 103 -3.96 -2.15 48.07
C HIS A 103 -3.75 -3.18 46.95
N VAL A 104 -4.49 -3.06 45.85
CA VAL A 104 -4.29 -3.90 44.66
C VAL A 104 -2.96 -3.55 43.99
N PHE A 105 -2.65 -2.25 43.82
CA PHE A 105 -1.38 -1.82 43.23
C PHE A 105 -0.18 -2.14 44.11
N ASP A 106 -0.27 -2.04 45.44
CA ASP A 106 0.82 -2.42 46.34
C ASP A 106 1.21 -3.90 46.17
N LEU A 107 0.22 -4.80 46.06
CA LEU A 107 0.46 -6.23 45.81
C LEU A 107 1.12 -6.45 44.44
N LEU A 108 0.55 -5.85 43.39
CA LEU A 108 1.04 -5.99 42.02
C LEU A 108 2.44 -5.42 41.84
N TRP A 109 2.74 -4.31 42.51
CA TRP A 109 4.07 -3.72 42.49
C TRP A 109 5.11 -4.67 43.04
N ARG A 110 4.84 -5.40 44.13
CA ARG A 110 5.79 -6.40 44.65
C ARG A 110 6.09 -7.51 43.64
N LEU A 111 5.09 -7.91 42.85
CA LEU A 111 5.29 -8.89 41.78
C LEU A 111 6.14 -8.30 40.64
N VAL A 112 5.91 -7.04 40.28
CA VAL A 112 6.70 -6.32 39.27
C VAL A 112 8.15 -6.11 39.73
N GLU A 113 8.38 -5.72 40.99
CA GLU A 113 9.73 -5.54 41.57
C GLU A 113 10.57 -6.82 41.42
N HIS A 114 9.95 -7.97 41.70
CA HIS A 114 10.58 -9.27 41.57
C HIS A 114 11.03 -9.56 40.13
N ASP A 115 10.19 -9.25 39.13
CA ASP A 115 10.52 -9.42 37.71
C ASP A 115 11.62 -8.46 37.23
N ILE A 116 11.59 -7.20 37.69
CA ILE A 116 12.62 -6.21 37.36
C ILE A 116 13.99 -6.68 37.85
N TRP A 117 14.08 -7.18 39.09
CA TRP A 117 15.34 -7.71 39.61
C TRP A 117 15.79 -8.98 38.89
N PHE A 118 14.84 -9.85 38.53
CA PHE A 118 15.14 -11.05 37.74
C PHE A 118 15.81 -10.70 36.40
N LEU A 119 15.27 -9.70 35.69
CA LEU A 119 15.82 -9.20 34.43
C LEU A 119 17.19 -8.53 34.63
N TRP A 120 17.28 -7.62 35.59
CA TRP A 120 18.48 -6.82 35.82
C TRP A 120 19.71 -7.66 36.14
N GLU A 121 19.55 -8.75 36.90
CA GLU A 121 20.64 -9.70 37.17
C GLU A 121 21.16 -10.41 35.91
N ARG A 122 20.32 -10.55 34.88
CA ARG A 122 20.57 -11.39 33.69
C ARG A 122 20.77 -10.57 32.42
N ILE A 123 20.64 -9.25 32.47
CA ILE A 123 20.64 -8.39 31.28
C ILE A 123 21.96 -8.47 30.51
N ASP A 124 23.09 -8.58 31.21
CA ASP A 124 24.41 -8.69 30.58
C ASP A 124 24.56 -9.97 29.76
N PHE A 125 23.93 -11.07 30.20
CA PHE A 125 23.89 -12.35 29.48
C PHE A 125 22.89 -12.31 28.33
N LEU A 126 21.67 -11.81 28.58
CA LEU A 126 20.60 -11.79 27.58
C LEU A 126 20.90 -10.86 26.40
N LEU A 127 21.78 -9.88 26.59
CA LEU A 127 22.24 -8.96 25.55
C LEU A 127 23.57 -9.37 24.90
N GLN A 128 24.13 -10.56 25.18
CA GLN A 128 25.35 -11.03 24.51
C GLN A 128 25.11 -11.28 23.01
N ASP A 129 26.20 -11.23 22.24
CA ASP A 129 26.18 -11.47 20.79
C ASP A 129 26.53 -12.93 20.43
N ASP A 130 26.94 -13.75 21.40
CA ASP A 130 27.19 -15.18 21.20
C ASP A 130 25.86 -15.97 21.16
N ALA A 131 25.47 -16.37 19.95
CA ALA A 131 24.24 -17.09 19.67
C ALA A 131 24.17 -18.46 20.36
N VAL A 132 25.29 -19.17 20.54
CA VAL A 132 25.28 -20.53 21.13
C VAL A 132 25.05 -20.44 22.64
N ALA A 133 25.73 -19.51 23.30
CA ALA A 133 25.54 -19.26 24.72
C ALA A 133 24.10 -18.82 25.02
N LEU A 134 23.54 -17.92 24.21
CA LEU A 134 22.18 -17.39 24.42
C LEU A 134 21.08 -18.46 24.24
N LEU A 135 21.24 -19.38 23.28
CA LEU A 135 20.27 -20.46 23.00
C LEU A 135 20.39 -21.65 23.96
N SER A 136 21.42 -21.67 24.82
CA SER A 136 21.63 -22.76 25.78
C SER A 136 20.52 -22.82 26.84
N VAL A 137 20.01 -21.66 27.25
CA VAL A 137 18.94 -21.54 28.26
C VAL A 137 17.81 -20.63 27.74
N PRO A 138 16.60 -21.18 27.49
CA PRO A 138 15.45 -20.38 27.05
C PRO A 138 14.94 -19.47 28.17
N LEU A 139 14.62 -18.22 27.81
CA LEU A 139 13.90 -17.31 28.69
C LEU A 139 12.46 -17.83 28.88
N LYS A 140 12.21 -18.48 30.02
CA LYS A 140 10.88 -18.91 30.46
C LYS A 140 10.43 -18.06 31.62
N TRP A 141 9.35 -17.30 31.45
CA TRP A 141 8.77 -16.49 32.52
C TRP A 141 7.81 -17.26 33.44
N ILE A 142 7.32 -18.43 33.02
CA ILE A 142 6.57 -19.36 33.88
C ILE A 142 7.59 -20.27 34.56
N PRO A 143 7.69 -20.25 35.90
CA PRO A 143 8.55 -21.18 36.62
C PRO A 143 8.11 -22.63 36.38
N THR A 144 9.04 -23.55 36.14
CA THR A 144 8.69 -24.98 36.02
C THR A 144 8.41 -25.58 37.40
N ASP A 145 7.45 -26.51 37.49
CA ASP A 145 6.96 -27.16 38.71
C ASP A 145 8.09 -27.53 39.70
N THR A 146 8.03 -26.93 40.89
CA THR A 146 8.87 -27.28 42.04
C THR A 146 8.06 -28.12 43.03
N SER A 147 7.37 -29.16 42.57
CA SER A 147 6.68 -30.11 43.45
C SER A 147 7.65 -31.15 44.04
N SER A 148 8.72 -30.71 44.71
CA SER A 148 9.35 -31.53 45.75
C SER A 148 10.17 -30.67 46.71
N LYS A 149 9.59 -30.39 47.88
CA LYS A 149 10.21 -30.35 49.23
C LYS A 149 9.41 -29.40 50.12
N THR A 150 8.47 -30.00 50.84
CA THR A 150 7.74 -29.37 51.94
C THR A 150 8.63 -29.34 53.18
N ASP A 151 8.87 -28.16 53.75
CA ASP A 151 9.24 -28.03 55.16
C ASP A 151 8.11 -27.26 55.88
N LYS A 152 7.47 -27.94 56.83
CA LYS A 152 6.37 -27.43 57.66
C LYS A 152 6.93 -26.54 58.75
N LEU A 153 6.34 -25.36 58.99
CA LEU A 153 6.45 -24.70 60.29
C LEU A 153 5.13 -24.05 60.74
N HIS A 154 5.03 -23.97 62.06
CA HIS A 154 3.86 -23.96 62.93
C HIS A 154 2.94 -22.73 62.84
N VAL A 155 1.64 -22.99 63.02
CA VAL A 155 0.61 -22.01 63.38
C VAL A 155 0.55 -21.90 64.90
N ASP A 156 0.45 -20.68 65.41
CA ASP A 156 -0.11 -20.41 66.75
C ASP A 156 -1.30 -19.44 66.66
N VAL A 157 -2.13 -19.58 67.66
CA VAL A 157 -3.57 -19.38 67.70
C VAL A 157 -3.99 -17.95 68.06
N SER A 158 -5.13 -17.57 67.48
CA SER A 158 -6.15 -16.58 67.85
C SER A 158 -5.98 -15.74 69.11
N LEU A 159 -6.40 -14.48 69.01
CA LEU A 159 -7.22 -13.85 70.05
C LEU A 159 -8.38 -13.07 69.43
N LEU A 160 -9.55 -13.70 69.46
CA LEU A 160 -10.84 -13.10 69.15
C LEU A 160 -11.28 -12.30 70.39
N ALA A 161 -11.21 -10.98 70.37
CA ALA A 161 -11.87 -10.07 71.33
C ALA A 161 -11.73 -8.63 70.80
N GLY A 162 -12.74 -7.79 70.64
CA GLY A 162 -14.18 -7.86 70.83
C GLY A 162 -14.75 -6.54 70.30
N PHE A 163 -15.98 -6.58 69.82
CA PHE A 163 -16.99 -5.51 69.83
C PHE A 163 -16.60 -4.01 69.74
N GLY A 164 -17.18 -3.32 68.76
CA GLY A 164 -17.93 -2.07 69.03
C GLY A 164 -17.29 -0.72 68.68
N THR A 165 -17.81 -0.13 67.58
CA THR A 165 -18.21 1.29 67.38
C THR A 165 -17.31 2.48 67.77
N LYS A 166 -17.19 3.38 66.76
CA LYS A 166 -17.29 4.86 66.77
C LYS A 166 -16.01 5.73 66.83
N ASP A 167 -15.88 6.47 65.72
CA ASP A 167 -15.67 7.92 65.62
C ASP A 167 -14.28 8.57 65.87
N VAL A 168 -13.91 9.38 64.86
CA VAL A 168 -13.00 10.55 64.80
C VAL A 168 -11.48 10.30 64.67
N VAL A 169 -11.02 10.53 63.43
CA VAL A 169 -9.82 11.27 62.96
C VAL A 169 -8.72 11.58 64.00
N ASP A 170 -7.50 11.06 63.79
CA ASP A 170 -6.30 11.84 63.46
C ASP A 170 -5.03 10.96 63.41
N ASP A 171 -4.08 11.40 62.58
CA ASP A 171 -2.64 11.09 62.57
C ASP A 171 -2.15 9.66 62.28
N VAL A 172 -1.87 9.40 61.00
CA VAL A 172 -0.63 8.71 60.60
C VAL A 172 -0.02 9.39 59.36
N MET A 173 0.56 10.58 59.57
CA MET A 173 1.82 10.92 58.91
C MET A 173 2.95 10.48 59.84
N THR A 174 4.06 10.06 59.24
CA THR A 174 5.30 9.59 59.88
C THR A 174 5.25 8.20 60.51
N GLN A 175 5.57 7.18 59.72
CA GLN A 175 6.86 6.51 59.88
C GLN A 175 7.15 5.66 58.64
N ALA A 176 8.26 6.02 57.99
CA ALA A 176 8.95 5.19 57.02
C ALA A 176 9.27 3.83 57.67
N GLY A 177 8.61 2.77 57.19
CA GLY A 177 8.90 1.40 57.57
C GLY A 177 10.16 0.89 56.88
N GLN A 178 11.17 0.59 57.68
CA GLN A 178 12.51 0.14 57.31
C GLN A 178 12.57 -1.20 56.54
N PRO A 179 13.72 -1.47 55.88
CA PRO A 179 13.90 -2.52 54.89
C PRO A 179 14.27 -3.85 55.54
N GLY A 180 13.66 -4.96 55.10
CA GLY A 180 14.17 -6.25 55.52
C GLY A 180 13.33 -7.46 55.16
N LYS A 181 13.62 -8.03 53.99
CA LYS A 181 13.93 -9.47 53.81
C LYS A 181 14.33 -9.71 52.35
N LYS A 182 15.16 -10.74 52.14
CA LYS A 182 15.55 -11.18 50.79
C LYS A 182 14.27 -11.57 50.02
N PRO A 183 14.10 -11.21 48.73
CA PRO A 183 13.13 -11.89 47.89
C PRO A 183 13.43 -13.39 47.91
N GLY A 184 12.39 -14.22 47.84
CA GLY A 184 12.50 -15.68 47.90
C GLY A 184 13.57 -16.21 46.95
N LYS A 185 14.20 -17.33 47.32
CA LYS A 185 15.20 -17.95 46.46
C LYS A 185 14.54 -18.35 45.14
N PHE A 186 15.00 -17.78 44.03
CA PHE A 186 14.66 -18.24 42.68
C PHE A 186 14.92 -19.75 42.58
N SER A 187 13.94 -20.50 42.06
CA SER A 187 14.08 -21.93 41.73
C SER A 187 15.40 -22.18 41.01
N GLU A 188 16.25 -22.97 41.67
CA GLU A 188 17.61 -23.32 41.25
C GLU A 188 17.53 -24.20 39.99
N THR A 189 17.43 -23.57 38.82
CA THR A 189 17.83 -24.19 37.56
C THR A 189 19.32 -23.94 37.41
N GLU A 190 20.11 -24.91 37.87
CA GLU A 190 21.58 -24.90 38.06
C GLU A 190 22.44 -24.55 36.82
N GLN A 191 21.86 -24.16 35.68
CA GLN A 191 22.58 -23.88 34.43
C GLN A 191 22.88 -22.40 34.17
N MET A 192 22.14 -21.45 34.77
CA MET A 192 22.43 -20.00 34.63
C MET A 192 23.41 -19.45 35.70
N LEU A 193 23.78 -20.26 36.71
CA LEU A 193 24.71 -19.85 37.77
C LEU A 193 26.17 -19.73 37.30
N ALA A 194 26.50 -20.23 36.11
CA ALA A 194 27.85 -20.23 35.57
C ALA A 194 28.31 -18.87 35.03
N PHE A 195 27.39 -17.94 34.75
CA PHE A 195 27.73 -16.65 34.16
C PHE A 195 27.39 -15.48 35.11
N SER A 196 28.46 -14.99 35.75
CA SER A 196 28.60 -13.73 36.51
C SER A 196 27.32 -13.11 37.09
N LYS A 197 26.96 -13.52 38.32
CA LYS A 197 26.11 -12.66 39.15
C LYS A 197 26.84 -11.32 39.34
N ARG A 198 26.19 -10.20 39.01
CA ARG A 198 26.64 -8.88 39.50
C ARG A 198 26.79 -9.00 41.01
N ASN A 199 27.95 -8.61 41.54
CA ASN A 199 28.29 -8.78 42.97
C ASN A 199 27.29 -7.99 43.83
N LEU A 200 26.21 -8.65 44.26
CA LEU A 200 25.18 -8.08 45.10
C LEU A 200 25.77 -7.81 46.48
N THR A 201 26.01 -6.53 46.77
CA THR A 201 26.09 -6.09 48.17
C THR A 201 24.73 -6.32 48.83
N LYS A 202 24.68 -6.36 50.17
CA LYS A 202 23.57 -6.89 50.99
C LYS A 202 22.13 -6.36 50.70
N LYS A 203 21.91 -5.42 49.78
CA LYS A 203 20.60 -4.85 49.42
C LYS A 203 20.45 -4.68 47.89
N TYR A 204 19.30 -5.08 47.35
CA TYR A 204 18.95 -4.82 45.95
C TYR A 204 18.76 -3.31 45.70
N PRO A 205 19.19 -2.78 44.54
CA PRO A 205 18.94 -1.40 44.14
C PRO A 205 17.45 -1.14 43.88
N LYS A 206 17.07 0.14 43.90
CA LYS A 206 15.68 0.56 43.61
C LYS A 206 15.29 0.13 42.18
N PRO A 207 14.06 -0.39 41.95
CA PRO A 207 13.62 -0.89 40.65
C PRO A 207 13.78 0.10 39.49
N SER A 208 13.53 1.39 39.73
CA SER A 208 13.70 2.44 38.72
C SER A 208 15.15 2.64 38.29
N ALA A 209 16.10 2.57 39.23
CA ALA A 209 17.52 2.63 38.92
C ALA A 209 17.96 1.43 38.08
N CYS A 210 17.42 0.23 38.36
CA CYS A 210 17.68 -0.97 37.54
C CYS A 210 17.24 -0.75 36.09
N ILE A 211 16.05 -0.18 35.87
CA ILE A 211 15.52 0.05 34.51
C ILE A 211 16.34 1.11 33.77
N ILE A 212 16.69 2.21 34.42
CA ILE A 212 17.57 3.24 33.84
C ILE A 212 18.89 2.62 33.36
N GLU A 213 19.49 1.77 34.20
CA GLU A 213 20.73 1.09 33.85
C GLU A 213 20.56 0.13 32.66
N MET A 214 19.48 -0.67 32.63
CA MET A 214 19.19 -1.56 31.50
C MET A 214 19.02 -0.78 30.18
N ILE A 215 18.29 0.35 30.21
CA ILE A 215 18.11 1.24 29.05
C ILE A 215 19.47 1.79 28.58
N GLN A 216 20.29 2.29 29.51
CA GLN A 216 21.59 2.87 29.20
C GLN A 216 22.54 1.83 28.55
N ILE A 217 22.54 0.59 29.03
CA ILE A 217 23.33 -0.50 28.44
C ILE A 217 22.93 -0.75 26.99
N VAL A 218 21.62 -0.78 26.69
CA VAL A 218 21.13 -0.96 25.32
C VAL A 218 21.51 0.22 24.43
N LEU A 219 21.31 1.46 24.90
CA LEU A 219 21.65 2.66 24.13
C LEU A 219 23.15 2.76 23.81
N GLN A 220 24.04 2.37 24.72
CA GLN A 220 25.49 2.39 24.49
C GLN A 220 25.96 1.40 23.41
N LYS A 221 25.19 0.33 23.15
CA LYS A 221 25.49 -0.61 22.07
C LYS A 221 25.18 -0.05 20.69
N LEU A 222 24.29 0.94 20.57
CA LEU A 222 23.93 1.58 19.30
C LEU A 222 24.84 2.78 18.97
N PRO A 223 25.23 2.97 17.70
CA PRO A 223 26.02 4.15 17.29
C PRO A 223 25.24 5.46 17.51
N GLU A 224 23.94 5.47 17.25
CA GLU A 224 23.03 6.61 17.48
C GLU A 224 22.84 6.89 18.99
N GLY A 225 22.73 5.82 19.78
CA GLY A 225 22.48 5.88 21.23
C GLY A 225 23.69 6.30 22.06
N ARG A 226 24.93 6.12 21.58
CA ARG A 226 26.17 6.55 22.30
C ARG A 226 26.22 8.04 22.60
N ARG A 227 25.48 8.87 21.87
CA ARG A 227 25.41 10.33 22.07
C ARG A 227 24.31 10.74 23.06
N ILE A 228 23.45 9.82 23.45
CA ILE A 228 22.30 10.06 24.32
C ILE A 228 22.66 9.61 25.74
N ASN A 229 22.65 10.55 26.69
CA ASN A 229 22.86 10.25 28.11
C ASN A 229 21.50 10.16 28.81
N PHE A 230 21.07 8.94 29.14
CA PHE A 230 19.79 8.71 29.81
C PHE A 230 19.98 8.69 31.34
N THR A 231 19.37 9.65 32.05
CA THR A 231 19.57 9.83 33.51
C THR A 231 18.28 9.72 34.32
N LYS A 232 17.12 10.02 33.72
CA LYS A 232 15.82 10.04 34.40
C LYS A 232 14.76 9.35 33.55
N LEU A 233 13.81 8.67 34.21
CA LEU A 233 12.72 7.98 33.52
C LEU A 233 11.85 8.91 32.66
N ASN A 234 11.69 10.18 33.04
CA ASN A 234 10.92 11.16 32.25
C ASN A 234 11.53 11.42 30.86
N GLU A 235 12.81 11.13 30.65
CA GLU A 235 13.47 11.25 29.34
C GLU A 235 12.98 10.18 28.34
N LEU A 236 12.20 9.17 28.78
CA LEU A 236 11.48 8.26 27.88
C LEU A 236 10.43 8.96 27.01
N SER A 237 10.02 10.17 27.40
CA SER A 237 9.19 11.03 26.54
C SER A 237 9.95 11.56 25.31
N ASP A 238 11.27 11.42 25.23
CA ASP A 238 12.02 11.71 24.01
C ASP A 238 11.88 10.53 23.03
N LEU A 239 11.22 10.80 21.91
CA LEU A 239 11.02 9.82 20.84
C LEU A 239 12.32 9.16 20.40
N ARG A 240 13.45 9.86 20.41
CA ARG A 240 14.75 9.31 19.99
C ARG A 240 15.19 8.16 20.88
N VAL A 241 14.91 8.25 22.19
CA VAL A 241 15.25 7.19 23.15
C VAL A 241 14.41 5.95 22.87
N LEU A 242 13.09 6.10 22.77
CA LEU A 242 12.17 4.98 22.51
C LEU A 242 12.44 4.32 21.16
N CYS A 243 12.58 5.10 20.09
CA CYS A 243 12.87 4.56 18.77
C CYS A 243 14.23 3.86 18.73
N SER A 244 15.26 4.41 19.39
CA SER A 244 16.56 3.74 19.50
C SER A 244 16.43 2.41 20.24
N LEU A 245 15.71 2.36 21.36
CA LEU A 245 15.48 1.13 22.11
C LEU A 245 14.78 0.06 21.26
N VAL A 246 13.73 0.44 20.53
CA VAL A 246 12.99 -0.48 19.65
C VAL A 246 13.87 -0.95 18.50
N ASN A 247 14.56 -0.02 17.83
CA ASN A 247 15.43 -0.32 16.68
C ASN A 247 16.63 -1.21 17.05
N TYR A 248 17.06 -1.23 18.32
CA TYR A 248 18.04 -2.21 18.79
C TYR A 248 17.56 -3.66 18.68
N PHE A 249 16.30 -3.91 19.04
CA PHE A 249 15.73 -5.25 19.03
C PHE A 249 15.17 -5.63 17.66
N VAL A 250 14.57 -4.67 16.95
CA VAL A 250 14.04 -4.85 15.60
C VAL A 250 14.63 -3.77 14.70
N PRO A 251 15.73 -4.06 13.97
CA PRO A 251 16.41 -3.09 13.12
C PRO A 251 15.45 -2.46 12.10
N ASN A 252 15.54 -1.14 11.92
CA ASN A 252 14.80 -0.38 10.90
C ASN A 252 13.27 -0.49 10.97
N LEU A 253 12.72 -0.74 12.17
CA LEU A 253 11.28 -0.76 12.37
C LEU A 253 10.68 0.65 12.33
N ILE A 254 11.35 1.61 12.97
CA ILE A 254 10.90 3.00 13.06
C ILE A 254 11.95 3.93 12.42
N PRO A 255 11.59 4.74 11.41
CA PRO A 255 12.51 5.71 10.81
C PRO A 255 12.71 6.90 11.77
N THR A 256 13.76 6.82 12.58
CA THR A 256 14.13 7.81 13.61
C THR A 256 14.36 9.21 13.05
N GLU A 257 14.80 9.30 11.80
CA GLU A 257 15.15 10.57 11.15
C GLU A 257 13.95 11.34 10.58
N ILE A 258 12.84 10.65 10.34
CA ILE A 258 11.66 11.22 9.67
C ILE A 258 10.64 11.72 10.71
N LEU A 259 10.54 11.02 11.85
CA LEU A 259 9.57 11.34 12.88
C LEU A 259 10.02 12.53 13.72
N LEU A 260 9.11 13.49 13.89
CA LEU A 260 9.29 14.61 14.79
C LEU A 260 8.97 14.17 16.21
N ASN A 261 9.63 14.76 17.20
CA ASN A 261 9.34 14.47 18.61
C ASN A 261 8.03 15.16 19.03
N ASP A 262 6.91 14.53 18.71
CA ASP A 262 5.56 15.02 19.00
C ASP A 262 4.65 13.91 19.56
N ARG A 263 3.50 14.34 20.11
CA ARG A 263 2.47 13.46 20.70
C ARG A 263 2.07 12.33 19.75
N TRP A 264 1.81 12.65 18.47
CA TRP A 264 1.33 11.67 17.52
C TRP A 264 2.40 10.62 17.24
N SER A 265 3.66 11.01 16.98
CA SER A 265 4.75 10.06 16.73
C SER A 265 5.10 9.20 17.94
N LEU A 266 5.00 9.74 19.16
CA LEU A 266 5.16 8.98 20.39
C LEU A 266 4.06 7.92 20.56
N ASN A 267 2.79 8.31 20.40
CA ASN A 267 1.67 7.36 20.49
C ASN A 267 1.71 6.33 19.37
N LEU A 268 2.13 6.72 18.16
CA LEU A 268 2.36 5.78 17.07
C LEU A 268 3.45 4.77 17.47
N THR A 269 4.57 5.24 18.03
CA THR A 269 5.67 4.37 18.48
C THR A 269 5.20 3.40 19.56
N LEU A 270 4.40 3.85 20.54
CA LEU A 270 3.81 2.98 21.55
C LEU A 270 2.83 1.97 20.95
N ALA A 271 1.98 2.39 20.01
CA ALA A 271 1.07 1.47 19.31
C ALA A 271 1.81 0.45 18.44
N ILE A 272 2.94 0.83 17.84
CA ILE A 272 3.83 -0.08 17.12
C ILE A 272 4.44 -1.09 18.07
N ILE A 273 4.93 -0.63 19.23
CA ILE A 273 5.41 -1.50 20.28
C ILE A 273 4.31 -2.50 20.64
N ASP A 274 3.08 -2.07 20.89
CA ASP A 274 1.98 -2.98 21.23
C ASP A 274 1.62 -3.98 20.12
N ASP A 275 1.63 -3.55 18.86
CA ASP A 275 1.36 -4.42 17.72
C ASP A 275 2.47 -5.47 17.55
N VAL A 276 3.74 -5.05 17.68
CA VAL A 276 4.90 -5.95 17.67
C VAL A 276 4.87 -6.92 18.84
N LEU A 277 4.43 -6.46 20.01
CA LEU A 277 4.32 -7.27 21.22
C LEU A 277 3.05 -8.15 21.24
N CYS A 278 2.16 -8.01 20.24
CA CYS A 278 0.87 -8.69 20.13
C CYS A 278 -0.02 -8.55 21.39
N CYS A 279 0.15 -7.45 22.13
CA CYS A 279 -0.57 -7.20 23.37
C CYS A 279 -0.78 -5.70 23.52
N LYS A 280 -2.06 -5.30 23.66
CA LYS A 280 -2.44 -3.89 23.79
C LYS A 280 -2.03 -3.37 25.16
N SER A 281 -1.07 -2.46 25.19
CA SER A 281 -0.91 -1.55 26.31
C SER A 281 -1.97 -0.46 26.15
N ASN A 282 -2.61 -0.06 27.24
CA ASN A 282 -3.49 1.11 27.23
C ASN A 282 -2.67 2.39 27.49
N LEU A 283 -1.35 2.36 27.26
CA LEU A 283 -0.44 3.43 27.61
C LEU A 283 -0.41 4.50 26.51
N ALA A 284 -0.65 5.75 26.88
CA ALA A 284 -0.50 6.90 25.99
C ALA A 284 0.78 7.70 26.29
N SER A 285 1.17 8.58 25.37
CA SER A 285 2.25 9.56 25.57
C SER A 285 2.05 10.42 26.82
N GLU A 286 0.80 10.65 27.23
CA GLU A 286 0.41 11.35 28.45
C GLU A 286 0.84 10.58 29.70
N ASP A 287 0.68 9.26 29.68
CA ASP A 287 1.09 8.37 30.78
C ASP A 287 2.61 8.28 30.90
N LEU A 288 3.38 8.58 29.86
CA LEU A 288 4.85 8.65 29.95
C LEU A 288 5.36 9.94 30.62
N VAL A 289 4.61 11.04 30.48
CA VAL A 289 4.97 12.35 31.02
C VAL A 289 4.47 12.52 32.46
N LEU A 290 3.21 12.14 32.69
CA LEU A 290 2.52 12.29 33.98
C LEU A 290 2.57 11.01 34.83
N GLY A 291 3.04 9.91 34.25
CA GLY A 291 3.03 8.60 34.90
C GLY A 291 3.87 8.53 36.15
N ASP A 292 3.34 7.80 37.12
CA ASP A 292 4.08 7.43 38.32
C ASP A 292 5.30 6.55 37.98
N GLU A 293 6.36 6.65 38.78
CA GLU A 293 7.59 5.89 38.59
C GLU A 293 7.29 4.38 38.53
N MET A 294 6.30 3.92 39.29
CA MET A 294 5.84 2.53 39.33
C MET A 294 5.20 2.06 38.01
N SER A 295 4.36 2.89 37.37
CA SER A 295 3.65 2.49 36.16
C SER A 295 4.60 2.37 34.96
N ILE A 296 5.50 3.34 34.82
CA ILE A 296 6.54 3.34 33.78
C ILE A 296 7.49 2.16 33.98
N CYS A 297 7.87 1.87 35.23
CA CYS A 297 8.70 0.70 35.53
C CYS A 297 8.02 -0.62 35.17
N ALA A 298 6.72 -0.77 35.46
CA ALA A 298 5.95 -1.95 35.10
C ALA A 298 5.88 -2.14 33.58
N PHE A 299 5.65 -1.05 32.83
CA PHE A 299 5.65 -1.06 31.37
C PHE A 299 7.03 -1.40 30.79
N MET A 300 8.11 -0.79 31.28
CA MET A 300 9.46 -1.08 30.79
C MET A 300 9.93 -2.48 31.16
N CYS A 301 9.52 -3.02 32.32
CA CYS A 301 9.73 -4.42 32.66
C CYS A 301 9.08 -5.35 31.63
N TYR A 302 7.83 -5.05 31.25
CA TYR A 302 7.12 -5.75 30.20
C TYR A 302 7.84 -5.64 28.84
N PHE A 303 8.22 -4.43 28.43
CA PHE A 303 8.99 -4.18 27.21
C PHE A 303 10.25 -5.06 27.13
N PHE A 304 11.10 -5.04 28.16
CA PHE A 304 12.33 -5.82 28.15
C PHE A 304 12.08 -7.34 28.13
N LEU A 305 11.12 -7.85 28.91
CA LEU A 305 10.82 -9.29 28.94
C LEU A 305 10.46 -9.83 27.56
N VAL A 306 9.58 -9.12 26.84
CA VAL A 306 9.07 -9.60 25.57
C VAL A 306 10.09 -9.38 24.45
N PHE A 307 10.76 -8.22 24.37
CA PHE A 307 11.79 -7.97 23.35
C PHE A 307 13.02 -8.87 23.52
N LEU A 308 13.43 -9.20 24.75
CA LEU A 308 14.51 -10.17 24.97
C LEU A 308 14.11 -11.59 24.53
N LYS A 309 12.84 -11.99 24.74
CA LYS A 309 12.33 -13.26 24.20
C LYS A 309 12.29 -13.25 22.67
N TYR A 310 11.80 -12.16 22.06
CA TYR A 310 11.79 -12.00 20.61
C TYR A 310 13.21 -12.14 20.04
N ARG A 311 14.20 -11.46 20.63
CA ARG A 311 15.62 -11.59 20.24
C ARG A 311 16.13 -13.04 20.32
N GLN A 312 15.81 -13.77 21.40
CA GLN A 312 16.20 -15.19 21.50
C GLN A 312 15.55 -16.04 20.40
N ASN A 313 14.27 -15.81 20.11
CA ASN A 313 13.54 -16.50 19.05
C ASN A 313 14.11 -16.19 17.65
N GLU A 314 14.43 -14.92 17.38
CA GLU A 314 15.03 -14.49 16.12
C GLU A 314 16.41 -15.12 15.89
N ILE A 315 17.27 -15.12 16.92
CA ILE A 315 18.58 -15.78 16.88
C ILE A 315 18.42 -17.29 16.68
N ALA A 316 17.41 -17.91 17.31
CA ALA A 316 17.10 -19.33 17.11
C ALA A 316 16.73 -19.64 15.64
N ILE A 317 15.90 -18.80 15.02
CA ILE A 317 15.51 -18.92 13.60
C ILE A 317 16.76 -18.79 12.71
N ARG A 318 17.51 -17.68 12.84
CA ARG A 318 18.71 -17.40 12.04
C ARG A 318 19.71 -18.54 12.13
N ARG A 319 19.95 -19.07 13.34
CA ARG A 319 20.87 -20.18 13.55
C ARG A 319 20.37 -21.48 12.92
N THR A 320 19.08 -21.75 12.99
CA THR A 320 18.46 -22.93 12.36
C THR A 320 18.57 -22.87 10.83
N GLU A 321 18.36 -21.69 10.24
CA GLU A 321 18.54 -21.46 8.80
C GLU A 321 20.00 -21.57 8.37
N GLU A 322 20.94 -21.01 9.14
CA GLU A 322 22.38 -21.11 8.89
C GLU A 322 22.83 -22.58 8.86
N ILE A 323 22.39 -23.37 9.84
CA ILE A 323 22.69 -24.81 9.91
C ILE A 323 22.05 -25.54 8.73
N ARG A 324 20.80 -25.21 8.36
CA ARG A 324 20.14 -25.78 7.18
C ARG A 324 20.90 -25.48 5.88
N ARG A 325 21.38 -24.25 5.70
CA ARG A 325 22.21 -23.85 4.54
C ARG A 325 23.55 -24.58 4.53
N ARG A 326 24.23 -24.68 5.68
CA ARG A 326 25.48 -25.46 5.81
C ARG A 326 25.26 -26.93 5.46
N HIS A 327 24.18 -27.53 5.93
CA HIS A 327 23.80 -28.90 5.60
C HIS A 327 23.54 -29.06 4.09
N TYR A 328 22.75 -28.17 3.49
CA TYR A 328 22.51 -28.18 2.04
C TYR A 328 23.82 -28.08 1.25
N ASN A 329 24.69 -27.15 1.62
CA ASN A 329 26.00 -26.98 0.97
C ASN A 329 26.92 -28.19 1.16
N ALA A 330 26.89 -28.84 2.32
CA ALA A 330 27.63 -30.08 2.56
C ALA A 330 27.09 -31.24 1.70
N VAL A 331 25.76 -31.40 1.62
CA VAL A 331 25.11 -32.41 0.76
C VAL A 331 25.43 -32.17 -0.72
N GLN A 332 25.45 -30.91 -1.17
CA GLN A 332 25.83 -30.57 -2.54
C GLN A 332 27.31 -30.85 -2.82
N LYS A 333 28.22 -30.54 -1.88
CA LYS A 333 29.64 -30.90 -1.99
C LYS A 333 29.87 -32.41 -2.05
N LEU A 334 29.11 -33.19 -1.28
CA LEU A 334 29.13 -34.65 -1.31
C LEU A 334 28.60 -35.22 -2.63
N ARG A 335 27.57 -34.61 -3.23
CA ARG A 335 27.10 -34.98 -4.58
C ARG A 335 28.13 -34.65 -5.67
N ALA A 336 28.96 -33.63 -5.46
CA ALA A 336 29.99 -33.21 -6.39
C ALA A 336 31.30 -34.02 -6.28
N THR A 337 31.54 -34.72 -5.17
CA THR A 337 32.77 -35.50 -4.93
C THR A 337 32.46 -37.00 -4.90
N ASN A 338 32.72 -37.70 -6.01
CA ASN A 338 32.61 -39.17 -6.10
C ASN A 338 33.76 -39.91 -5.39
N GLN A 339 34.30 -39.38 -4.30
CA GLN A 339 35.38 -40.02 -3.55
C GLN A 339 35.07 -40.07 -2.06
N SER A 340 35.27 -41.27 -1.52
CA SER A 340 35.00 -41.75 -0.16
C SER A 340 35.80 -41.08 0.95
N ASP A 341 36.54 -40.01 0.68
CA ASP A 341 37.65 -39.59 1.55
C ASP A 341 37.37 -38.29 2.33
N GLN A 342 36.12 -37.80 2.36
CA GLN A 342 35.67 -36.71 3.27
C GLN A 342 34.69 -37.19 4.35
N VAL A 343 35.02 -38.32 5.00
CA VAL A 343 34.17 -38.99 6.01
C VAL A 343 34.19 -38.28 7.38
N GLU A 344 35.07 -37.33 7.64
CA GLU A 344 35.19 -36.71 8.97
C GLU A 344 34.08 -35.69 9.32
N ASP A 345 33.48 -35.01 8.34
CA ASP A 345 32.47 -33.97 8.62
C ASP A 345 31.03 -34.50 8.69
N ARG A 346 30.76 -35.69 8.14
CA ARG A 346 29.43 -36.31 8.12
C ARG A 346 28.85 -36.55 9.53
N PRO A 347 29.56 -37.23 10.46
CA PRO A 347 29.02 -37.47 11.80
C PRO A 347 28.87 -36.18 12.60
N ARG A 348 29.72 -35.17 12.34
CA ARG A 348 29.67 -33.87 13.01
C ARG A 348 28.44 -33.07 12.59
N ILE A 349 28.14 -33.05 11.29
CA ILE A 349 26.94 -32.42 10.72
C ILE A 349 25.67 -33.20 11.11
N GLU A 350 25.70 -34.54 11.10
CA GLU A 350 24.58 -35.38 11.56
C GLU A 350 24.30 -35.16 13.07
N GLN A 351 25.34 -34.99 13.89
CA GLN A 351 25.22 -34.59 15.30
C GLN A 351 24.64 -33.17 15.46
N GLU A 352 25.07 -32.19 14.67
CA GLU A 352 24.51 -30.83 14.70
C GLU A 352 23.04 -30.79 14.25
N VAL A 353 22.67 -31.59 13.23
CA VAL A 353 21.28 -31.75 12.78
C VAL A 353 20.43 -32.46 13.86
N PHE A 354 20.98 -33.44 14.56
CA PHE A 354 20.34 -34.09 15.70
C PHE A 354 20.18 -33.12 16.88
N GLN A 355 21.15 -32.26 17.15
CA GLN A 355 21.03 -31.19 18.13
C GLN A 355 19.95 -30.16 17.72
N CYS A 356 19.78 -29.87 16.43
CA CYS A 356 18.68 -29.05 15.93
C CYS A 356 17.31 -29.71 16.06
N SER A 357 17.19 -31.02 15.82
CA SER A 357 15.91 -31.73 16.03
C SER A 357 15.56 -31.84 17.51
N ALA A 358 16.55 -31.89 18.40
CA ALA A 358 16.37 -31.73 19.84
C ALA A 358 16.04 -30.27 20.25
N GLY A 359 16.65 -29.28 19.57
CA GLY A 359 16.39 -27.84 19.75
C GLY A 359 14.97 -27.42 19.33
N LYS A 360 14.41 -28.05 18.29
CA LYS A 360 12.99 -27.92 17.89
C LYS A 360 12.00 -28.29 18.99
N LYS A 361 12.39 -29.11 19.97
CA LYS A 361 11.57 -29.40 21.16
C LYS A 361 11.73 -28.36 22.27
N LYS A 362 12.84 -27.61 22.30
CA LYS A 362 13.14 -26.58 23.31
C LYS A 362 12.54 -25.22 22.97
N TYR A 363 12.50 -24.86 21.69
CA TYR A 363 11.95 -23.60 21.19
C TYR A 363 10.83 -23.87 20.18
N ASP A 364 9.71 -23.17 20.32
CA ASP A 364 8.62 -23.20 19.36
C ASP A 364 8.99 -22.33 18.14
N LEU A 365 9.65 -22.94 17.17
CA LEU A 365 10.09 -22.27 15.95
C LEU A 365 8.91 -21.84 15.06
N GLN A 366 7.77 -22.52 15.14
CA GLN A 366 6.61 -22.20 14.30
C GLN A 366 5.97 -20.89 14.76
N SER A 367 5.69 -20.75 16.05
CA SER A 367 5.20 -19.49 16.60
C SER A 367 6.23 -18.37 16.49
N ALA A 368 7.52 -18.67 16.57
CA ALA A 368 8.58 -17.69 16.34
C ALA A 368 8.60 -17.15 14.90
N LEU A 369 8.43 -18.02 13.90
CA LEU A 369 8.35 -17.61 12.49
C LEU A 369 7.11 -16.76 12.22
N GLN A 370 5.95 -17.16 12.74
CA GLN A 370 4.71 -16.38 12.65
C GLN A 370 4.85 -15.00 13.30
N TRP A 371 5.52 -14.93 14.46
CA TRP A 371 5.78 -13.65 15.11
C TRP A 371 6.71 -12.77 14.26
N ASN A 372 7.74 -13.33 13.65
CA ASN A 372 8.64 -12.55 12.77
C ASN A 372 7.92 -12.04 11.52
N GLU A 373 7.05 -12.85 10.91
CA GLU A 373 6.21 -12.44 9.79
C GLU A 373 5.26 -11.30 10.19
N HIS A 374 4.63 -11.38 11.36
CA HIS A 374 3.79 -10.31 11.90
C HIS A 374 4.59 -9.01 12.10
N VAL A 375 5.82 -9.07 12.61
CA VAL A 375 6.68 -7.89 12.78
C VAL A 375 7.00 -7.22 11.44
N GLU A 376 7.29 -7.99 10.39
CA GLU A 376 7.49 -7.42 9.04
C GLU A 376 6.20 -6.82 8.46
N GLN A 377 5.05 -7.45 8.70
CA GLN A 377 3.76 -6.86 8.33
C GLN A 377 3.49 -5.54 9.07
N THR A 378 3.78 -5.48 10.38
CA THR A 378 3.67 -4.25 11.18
C THR A 378 4.56 -3.16 10.61
N ARG A 379 5.81 -3.48 10.24
CA ARG A 379 6.72 -2.52 9.58
C ARG A 379 6.12 -1.90 8.32
N LEU A 380 5.47 -2.70 7.46
CA LEU A 380 4.77 -2.19 6.27
C LEU A 380 3.57 -1.31 6.63
N LYS A 381 2.76 -1.71 7.62
CA LYS A 381 1.61 -0.92 8.10
C LYS A 381 2.05 0.45 8.62
N VAL A 382 3.16 0.52 9.35
CA VAL A 382 3.73 1.77 9.88
C VAL A 382 4.06 2.75 8.77
N ILE A 383 4.71 2.26 7.71
CA ILE A 383 5.04 3.09 6.54
C ILE A 383 3.76 3.67 5.93
N THR A 384 2.69 2.88 5.80
CA THR A 384 1.39 3.35 5.30
C THR A 384 0.73 4.39 6.22
N ILE A 385 0.77 4.18 7.54
CA ILE A 385 0.18 5.10 8.52
C ILE A 385 0.89 6.45 8.47
N ILE A 386 2.22 6.46 8.47
CA ILE A 386 3.01 7.69 8.37
C ILE A 386 2.76 8.38 7.02
N GLY A 387 2.72 7.62 5.91
CA GLY A 387 2.41 8.16 4.59
C GLY A 387 1.03 8.81 4.49
N ASN A 388 0.01 8.23 5.13
CA ASN A 388 -1.32 8.84 5.20
C ASN A 388 -1.33 10.10 6.09
N LYS A 389 -0.62 10.10 7.21
CA LYS A 389 -0.56 11.26 8.10
C LYS A 389 0.21 12.44 7.49
N LEU A 390 1.23 12.17 6.68
CA LEU A 390 1.91 13.17 5.86
C LEU A 390 0.94 13.90 4.90
N LYS A 391 -0.11 13.24 4.41
CA LYS A 391 -1.15 13.88 3.58
C LYS A 391 -2.10 14.78 4.39
N VAL A 392 -2.48 14.36 5.60
CA VAL A 392 -3.43 15.08 6.48
C VAL A 392 -2.77 16.26 7.21
N ARG A 393 -1.48 16.17 7.53
CA ARG A 393 -0.58 17.21 8.09
C ARG A 393 -0.90 17.72 9.50
N PHE A 394 -2.15 17.62 9.94
CA PHE A 394 -2.60 18.11 11.24
C PHE A 394 -3.09 16.99 12.16
N ASP A 395 -2.99 17.25 13.46
CA ASP A 395 -3.55 16.44 14.53
C ASP A 395 -4.17 17.35 15.59
N TRP A 396 -5.17 16.84 16.31
CA TRP A 396 -5.91 17.63 17.28
C TRP A 396 -6.29 16.82 18.52
N PHE A 397 -6.50 17.54 19.61
CA PHE A 397 -7.07 16.97 20.84
C PHE A 397 -7.88 18.02 21.59
N ASP A 398 -8.80 17.57 22.42
CA ASP A 398 -9.61 18.45 23.26
C ASP A 398 -8.91 18.74 24.59
N ILE A 399 -9.02 19.98 25.04
CA ILE A 399 -8.44 20.44 26.30
C ILE A 399 -9.42 20.15 27.45
N PRO A 400 -9.00 19.40 28.49
CA PRO A 400 -9.89 18.94 29.56
C PRO A 400 -10.18 19.99 30.64
N GLU A 401 -9.29 20.97 30.84
CA GLU A 401 -9.43 22.03 31.86
C GLU A 401 -8.83 23.36 31.37
N GLU A 402 -9.10 24.47 32.06
CA GLU A 402 -8.53 25.78 31.69
C GLU A 402 -7.01 25.82 31.93
N ILE A 403 -6.22 25.64 30.86
CA ILE A 403 -4.76 25.50 30.93
C ILE A 403 -4.08 26.44 29.92
N THR A 404 -2.84 26.86 30.21
CA THR A 404 -2.01 27.63 29.25
C THR A 404 -1.46 26.75 28.14
N ILE A 405 -1.28 27.30 26.94
CA ILE A 405 -0.72 26.54 25.79
C ILE A 405 0.64 25.93 26.12
N ALA A 406 1.52 26.66 26.82
CA ALA A 406 2.83 26.15 27.24
C ALA A 406 2.70 24.92 28.16
N GLU A 407 1.73 24.93 29.08
CA GLU A 407 1.50 23.80 29.98
C GLU A 407 0.84 22.62 29.25
N VAL A 408 -0.10 22.88 28.34
CA VAL A 408 -0.69 21.85 27.46
C VAL A 408 0.39 21.17 26.60
N CYS A 409 1.32 21.95 26.02
CA CYS A 409 2.43 21.42 25.25
C CYS A 409 3.37 20.56 26.09
N ARG A 410 3.59 20.90 27.37
CA ARG A 410 4.36 20.08 28.31
C ARG A 410 3.64 18.78 28.67
N GLN A 411 2.38 18.87 29.09
CA GLN A 411 1.59 17.70 29.51
C GLN A 411 1.36 16.71 28.37
N LYS A 412 1.15 17.21 27.14
CA LYS A 412 0.86 16.38 25.96
C LYS A 412 2.10 16.05 25.11
N ALA A 413 3.31 16.42 25.54
CA ALA A 413 4.57 16.22 24.81
C ALA A 413 4.57 16.77 23.36
N VAL A 414 4.04 17.98 23.17
CA VAL A 414 3.98 18.64 21.85
C VAL A 414 5.10 19.67 21.76
N ASN A 415 6.07 19.46 20.86
CA ASN A 415 7.16 20.39 20.65
C ASN A 415 6.89 21.34 19.46
N LEU A 416 6.30 22.51 19.76
CA LEU A 416 5.98 23.53 18.76
C LEU A 416 7.21 24.25 18.17
N VAL A 417 8.41 24.07 18.73
CA VAL A 417 9.64 24.74 18.26
C VAL A 417 10.10 24.19 16.91
N LEU A 418 9.87 22.90 16.66
CA LEU A 418 10.27 22.22 15.43
C LEU A 418 9.30 22.46 14.25
N THR A 419 8.09 22.96 14.53
CA THR A 419 6.99 23.12 13.56
C THR A 419 6.69 24.60 13.24
N GLU A 420 7.65 25.51 13.45
CA GLU A 420 7.47 26.96 13.28
C GLU A 420 6.28 27.56 14.08
N GLY A 421 6.01 27.03 15.28
CA GLY A 421 5.18 27.71 16.29
C GLY A 421 3.67 27.88 16.01
N SER A 422 3.12 27.25 14.96
CA SER A 422 1.73 27.39 14.56
C SER A 422 0.78 26.51 15.40
N ALA A 423 0.36 27.02 16.55
CA ALA A 423 -0.66 26.40 17.40
C ALA A 423 -2.03 27.03 17.13
N PHE A 424 -3.01 26.23 16.72
CA PHE A 424 -4.36 26.70 16.45
C PHE A 424 -5.35 26.20 17.50
N TYR A 425 -6.32 27.01 17.89
CA TYR A 425 -7.41 26.59 18.78
C TYR A 425 -8.77 26.95 18.17
N ARG A 426 -9.78 26.13 18.46
CA ARG A 426 -11.15 26.30 17.95
C ARG A 426 -11.87 27.46 18.64
N ILE A 427 -12.53 28.30 17.86
CA ILE A 427 -13.50 29.29 18.39
C ILE A 427 -14.78 28.55 18.81
N LEU A 428 -15.17 28.66 20.07
CA LEU A 428 -16.43 28.08 20.55
C LEU A 428 -17.63 28.91 20.10
N ASP A 429 -18.75 28.24 19.79
CA ASP A 429 -19.97 28.81 19.19
C ASP A 429 -20.50 30.07 19.91
N ARG A 430 -20.22 30.25 21.21
CA ARG A 430 -20.70 31.39 22.02
C ARG A 430 -19.67 32.49 22.33
N LYS A 431 -18.39 32.33 21.95
CA LYS A 431 -17.32 33.27 22.31
C LYS A 431 -16.92 34.14 21.10
N GLN A 432 -16.69 35.42 21.38
CA GLN A 432 -16.26 36.42 20.40
C GLN A 432 -14.75 36.59 20.52
N GLU A 433 -14.02 36.49 19.42
CA GLU A 433 -12.59 36.79 19.40
C GLU A 433 -12.29 37.93 18.42
N ILE A 434 -11.49 38.88 18.90
CA ILE A 434 -10.96 39.98 18.09
C ILE A 434 -9.76 39.43 17.32
N VAL A 435 -9.82 39.53 15.99
CA VAL A 435 -8.75 39.06 15.12
C VAL A 435 -7.98 40.24 14.52
N THR A 436 -6.66 40.17 14.58
CA THR A 436 -5.73 41.07 13.89
C THR A 436 -5.33 40.48 12.53
N ALA A 437 -4.95 41.35 11.60
CA ALA A 437 -4.61 40.96 10.22
C ALA A 437 -3.38 40.03 10.10
N GLU A 438 -2.59 39.90 11.15
CA GLU A 438 -1.41 39.02 11.22
C GLU A 438 -1.70 37.61 11.72
N ARG A 439 -2.97 37.26 12.03
CA ARG A 439 -3.33 35.90 12.47
C ARG A 439 -3.71 35.01 11.30
N SER A 440 -3.21 33.76 11.34
CA SER A 440 -3.57 32.69 10.40
C SER A 440 -4.79 31.92 10.90
N PHE A 441 -5.59 31.45 9.95
CA PHE A 441 -6.82 30.72 10.19
C PHE A 441 -6.79 29.35 9.52
N ILE A 442 -7.47 28.37 10.11
CA ILE A 442 -7.77 27.09 9.48
C ILE A 442 -9.29 26.86 9.59
N LEU A 443 -9.92 26.51 8.47
CA LEU A 443 -11.31 26.07 8.43
C LEU A 443 -11.37 24.58 8.17
N ILE A 444 -12.14 23.85 8.96
CA ILE A 444 -12.40 22.43 8.74
C ILE A 444 -13.89 22.26 8.45
N HIS A 445 -14.26 21.73 7.29
CA HIS A 445 -15.66 21.49 6.96
C HIS A 445 -16.22 20.32 7.80
N LYS A 446 -17.37 20.52 8.47
CA LYS A 446 -17.91 19.54 9.44
C LYS A 446 -18.30 18.18 8.84
N GLN A 447 -18.85 18.15 7.61
CA GLN A 447 -19.26 16.90 6.94
C GLN A 447 -18.12 16.22 6.16
N SER A 448 -17.39 16.95 5.30
CA SER A 448 -16.32 16.38 4.47
C SER A 448 -14.95 16.27 5.15
N ARG A 449 -14.76 16.87 6.33
CA ARG A 449 -13.45 16.98 7.03
C ARG A 449 -12.36 17.64 6.19
N GLN A 450 -12.73 18.38 5.15
CA GLN A 450 -11.78 19.08 4.29
C GLN A 450 -11.14 20.25 5.06
N ILE A 451 -9.80 20.30 5.10
CA ILE A 451 -9.02 21.34 5.76
C ILE A 451 -8.69 22.44 4.75
N ILE A 452 -9.07 23.68 5.06
CA ILE A 452 -8.78 24.88 4.27
C ILE A 452 -7.87 25.77 5.13
N VAL A 453 -6.62 25.95 4.70
CA VAL A 453 -5.61 26.72 5.43
C VAL A 453 -5.49 28.13 4.84
N ASP A 454 -5.43 29.16 5.70
CA ASP A 454 -5.18 30.54 5.29
C ASP A 454 -3.71 30.73 4.89
N LYS A 455 -3.46 30.89 3.58
CA LYS A 455 -2.13 31.10 3.01
C LYS A 455 -1.67 32.57 3.04
N SER A 456 -2.45 33.49 3.60
CA SER A 456 -2.15 34.93 3.57
C SER A 456 -0.88 35.35 4.34
N LEU A 457 -0.41 34.52 5.27
CA LEU A 457 0.81 34.76 6.05
C LEU A 457 1.99 33.85 5.67
N CYS A 458 1.77 32.92 4.74
CA CYS A 458 2.86 32.19 4.11
C CYS A 458 3.67 33.22 3.31
N LYS A 459 4.90 33.51 3.77
CA LYS A 459 5.84 34.30 2.97
C LYS A 459 5.86 33.72 1.56
N ARG A 460 5.79 34.64 0.60
CA ARG A 460 5.77 34.40 -0.84
C ARG A 460 6.81 33.36 -1.23
N ASP A 461 6.44 32.57 -2.23
CA ASP A 461 7.31 31.80 -3.16
C ASP A 461 6.92 30.31 -3.21
N ASP A 462 5.77 30.00 -3.82
CA ASP A 462 5.51 28.70 -4.46
C ASP A 462 4.39 28.85 -5.51
N ASP A 463 4.79 29.02 -6.76
CA ASP A 463 3.92 29.24 -7.93
C ASP A 463 3.42 27.93 -8.60
N SER A 464 3.56 26.77 -7.95
CA SER A 464 3.38 25.45 -8.59
C SER A 464 2.14 24.63 -8.18
N LEU A 465 1.14 25.22 -7.51
CA LEU A 465 -0.10 24.50 -7.14
C LEU A 465 -1.36 25.03 -7.84
N ASN A 466 -2.16 24.06 -8.33
CA ASN A 466 -3.38 24.16 -9.13
C ASN A 466 -4.21 25.47 -9.00
N PRO A 467 -4.63 26.09 -10.14
CA PRO A 467 -5.35 27.36 -10.16
C PRO A 467 -6.77 27.31 -9.59
N ILE A 468 -7.33 26.12 -9.37
CA ILE A 468 -8.66 25.93 -8.75
C ILE A 468 -8.60 26.20 -7.24
N ILE A 469 -7.46 25.94 -6.58
CA ILE A 469 -7.28 26.15 -5.13
C ILE A 469 -7.03 27.64 -4.81
N ARG A 470 -6.66 28.47 -5.80
CA ARG A 470 -6.49 29.93 -5.65
C ARG A 470 -7.80 30.69 -5.38
N LYS A 471 -8.98 30.10 -5.57
CA LYS A 471 -10.26 30.83 -5.60
C LYS A 471 -11.05 30.92 -4.29
N ALA A 472 -10.53 30.47 -3.15
CA ALA A 472 -11.17 30.74 -1.86
C ALA A 472 -10.13 31.03 -0.78
N ASN A 473 -9.76 32.30 -0.62
CA ASN A 473 -9.03 32.73 0.57
C ASN A 473 -9.94 32.52 1.79
N VAL A 474 -9.45 31.87 2.85
CA VAL A 474 -10.19 31.69 4.11
C VAL A 474 -10.76 33.02 4.61
N ARG A 475 -10.00 34.12 4.41
CA ARG A 475 -10.43 35.49 4.71
C ARG A 475 -11.63 35.98 3.90
N SER A 476 -11.77 35.59 2.63
CA SER A 476 -12.96 35.92 1.83
C SER A 476 -14.19 35.14 2.28
N ILE A 477 -14.00 33.89 2.73
CA ILE A 477 -15.09 33.09 3.34
C ILE A 477 -15.54 33.74 4.66
N LEU A 478 -14.57 34.18 5.47
CA LEU A 478 -14.81 34.85 6.76
C LEU A 478 -15.23 36.33 6.64
N GLY A 479 -15.35 36.88 5.43
CA GLY A 479 -15.80 38.26 5.18
C GLY A 479 -14.81 39.36 5.64
N ILE A 480 -13.53 39.04 5.77
CA ILE A 480 -12.47 39.96 6.22
C ILE A 480 -11.90 40.66 4.98
N ALA A 481 -12.28 41.92 4.75
CA ALA A 481 -11.99 42.63 3.51
C ALA A 481 -10.62 43.32 3.47
N ASN A 482 -10.02 43.73 4.60
CA ASN A 482 -8.79 44.56 4.61
C ASN A 482 -7.79 44.19 5.72
N ALA A 483 -6.50 44.39 5.42
CA ALA A 483 -5.33 44.04 6.26
C ALA A 483 -5.09 44.95 7.49
N ASN A 484 -5.97 45.91 7.79
CA ASN A 484 -5.81 46.85 8.91
C ASN A 484 -7.02 46.91 9.86
N ASP A 485 -8.09 46.14 9.61
CA ASP A 485 -9.31 46.19 10.43
C ASP A 485 -9.34 45.09 11.50
N HIS A 486 -9.61 45.51 12.74
CA HIS A 486 -9.99 44.58 13.82
C HIS A 486 -11.39 44.02 13.50
N THR A 487 -11.45 42.79 13.03
CA THR A 487 -12.71 42.14 12.66
C THR A 487 -13.12 41.13 13.71
N GLU A 488 -14.39 41.19 14.11
CA GLU A 488 -14.98 40.21 15.03
C GLU A 488 -15.45 38.99 14.25
N VAL A 489 -14.88 37.83 14.57
CA VAL A 489 -15.28 36.55 13.98
C VAL A 489 -16.14 35.78 15.00
N LYS A 490 -17.39 35.49 14.62
CA LYS A 490 -18.31 34.63 15.40
C LYS A 490 -18.47 33.28 14.71
N ALA A 491 -18.28 32.20 15.45
CA ALA A 491 -18.42 30.83 14.95
C ALA A 491 -19.85 30.52 14.46
N ASP A 492 -20.89 31.08 15.08
CA ASP A 492 -22.30 30.94 14.69
C ASP A 492 -22.61 31.36 13.24
N ARG A 493 -21.80 32.26 12.66
CA ARG A 493 -22.02 32.77 11.30
C ARG A 493 -21.63 31.75 10.23
N TYR A 494 -20.89 30.70 10.61
CA TYR A 494 -20.35 29.67 9.72
C TYR A 494 -20.64 28.26 10.24
N PRO A 495 -21.91 27.84 10.36
CA PRO A 495 -22.26 26.57 11.01
C PRO A 495 -21.71 25.32 10.29
N GLN A 496 -21.35 25.46 9.00
CA GLN A 496 -20.80 24.40 8.16
C GLN A 496 -19.30 24.14 8.41
N TYR A 497 -18.58 25.10 9.01
CA TYR A 497 -17.14 25.06 9.20
C TYR A 497 -16.78 25.16 10.69
N GLU A 498 -15.73 24.46 11.10
CA GLU A 498 -15.03 24.68 12.37
C GLU A 498 -13.91 25.68 12.12
N VAL A 499 -13.90 26.78 12.88
CA VAL A 499 -12.93 27.87 12.73
C VAL A 499 -11.83 27.74 13.78
N TYR A 500 -10.59 27.63 13.32
CA TYR A 500 -9.39 27.56 14.16
C TYR A 500 -8.53 28.81 13.94
N ILE A 501 -8.05 29.40 15.03
CA ILE A 501 -7.23 30.63 15.04
C ILE A 501 -5.86 30.34 15.65
N ASN A 502 -4.81 30.88 15.04
CA ASN A 502 -3.46 30.82 15.60
C ASN A 502 -3.34 31.63 16.91
N ALA A 503 -2.75 31.01 17.93
CA ALA A 503 -2.52 31.65 19.22
C ALA A 503 -1.45 32.75 19.13
N PRO A 504 -1.70 33.95 19.69
CA PRO A 504 -0.74 35.04 19.67
C PRO A 504 0.46 34.81 20.60
N SER A 505 0.32 33.96 21.63
CA SER A 505 1.39 33.64 22.57
C SER A 505 1.19 32.27 23.23
N GLN A 506 2.29 31.63 23.61
CA GLN A 506 2.27 30.35 24.34
C GLN A 506 1.71 30.48 25.78
N ASN A 507 1.55 31.71 26.28
CA ASN A 507 0.99 31.98 27.61
C ASN A 507 -0.53 32.20 27.59
N LYS A 508 -1.19 32.11 26.42
CA LYS A 508 -2.65 32.22 26.33
C LYS A 508 -3.31 31.04 27.07
N VAL A 509 -4.28 31.36 27.93
CA VAL A 509 -5.13 30.38 28.62
C VAL A 509 -6.24 29.96 27.66
N LEU A 510 -6.37 28.66 27.44
CA LEU A 510 -7.43 28.08 26.62
C LEU A 510 -8.57 27.60 27.53
N PRO A 511 -9.84 27.95 27.22
CA PRO A 511 -10.97 27.53 28.03
C PRO A 511 -11.29 26.04 27.89
N ASP A 512 -11.96 25.47 28.89
CA ASP A 512 -12.42 24.07 28.89
C ASP A 512 -13.19 23.71 27.61
N LYS A 513 -12.95 22.50 27.08
CA LYS A 513 -13.53 21.92 25.85
C LYS A 513 -13.17 22.63 24.55
N THR A 514 -12.08 23.40 24.55
CA THR A 514 -11.48 23.89 23.30
C THR A 514 -10.67 22.80 22.62
N THR A 515 -10.86 22.67 21.31
CA THR A 515 -10.07 21.75 20.49
C THR A 515 -8.79 22.46 20.08
N PHE A 516 -7.64 21.86 20.42
CA PHE A 516 -6.31 22.31 20.06
C PHE A 516 -5.82 21.55 18.83
N LEU A 517 -5.40 22.27 17.80
CA LEU A 517 -4.94 21.75 16.52
C LEU A 517 -3.48 22.16 16.35
N TYR A 518 -2.61 21.18 16.13
CA TYR A 518 -1.19 21.39 15.90
C TYR A 518 -0.73 20.68 14.62
N GLN A 519 0.34 21.19 14.04
CA GLN A 519 0.92 20.65 12.83
C GLN A 519 1.90 19.53 13.20
N VAL A 520 1.68 18.32 12.65
CA VAL A 520 2.55 17.15 12.89
C VAL A 520 3.72 17.16 11.92
N PHE A 521 3.50 17.60 10.68
CA PHE A 521 4.52 17.63 9.62
C PHE A 521 4.58 19.00 8.94
N PRO A 522 5.78 19.50 8.57
CA PRO A 522 5.94 20.81 7.96
C PRO A 522 5.16 20.93 6.64
N ASP A 523 4.76 22.16 6.30
CA ASP A 523 3.88 22.44 5.16
C ASP A 523 4.50 22.12 3.80
N SER A 524 5.83 22.00 3.73
CA SER A 524 6.57 21.82 2.49
C SER A 524 7.54 20.65 2.55
N LEU A 525 7.56 19.87 1.47
CA LEU A 525 8.59 18.85 1.21
C LEU A 525 10.01 19.45 1.15
N LYS A 526 10.15 20.78 1.07
CA LYS A 526 11.43 21.51 1.15
C LYS A 526 12.23 21.18 2.40
N PHE A 527 11.59 20.94 3.56
CA PHE A 527 12.31 20.58 4.78
C PHE A 527 13.06 19.24 4.64
N TYR A 528 12.33 18.20 4.17
CA TYR A 528 12.91 16.88 3.93
C TYR A 528 13.93 16.91 2.79
N HIS A 529 13.70 17.72 1.77
CA HIS A 529 14.66 17.93 0.69
C HIS A 529 15.95 18.58 1.20
N ASN A 530 15.87 19.63 2.01
CA ASN A 530 17.06 20.27 2.57
C ASN A 530 17.84 19.32 3.48
N PHE A 531 17.13 18.46 4.24
CA PHE A 531 17.75 17.40 5.02
C PHE A 531 18.45 16.37 4.12
N LEU A 532 17.81 15.93 3.03
CA LEU A 532 18.41 15.07 2.00
C LEU A 532 19.70 15.69 1.44
N LEU A 533 19.65 16.96 1.01
CA LEU A 533 20.81 17.67 0.44
C LEU A 533 21.96 17.74 1.46
N LYS A 534 21.65 18.03 2.72
CA LYS A 534 22.66 18.06 3.79
C LYS A 534 23.29 16.69 4.02
N ALA A 535 22.48 15.63 4.10
CA ALA A 535 22.97 14.26 4.26
C ALA A 535 23.82 13.81 3.06
N CYS A 536 23.43 14.20 1.83
CA CYS A 536 24.20 13.97 0.61
C CYS A 536 25.56 14.69 0.61
N GLY A 537 25.64 15.89 1.20
CA GLY A 537 26.90 16.63 1.35
C GLY A 537 27.81 16.04 2.44
N GLU A 538 27.25 15.69 3.59
CA GLU A 538 28.00 15.15 4.74
C GLU A 538 28.42 13.68 4.57
N GLY A 539 27.80 12.94 3.64
CA GLY A 539 28.15 11.54 3.35
C GLY A 539 27.39 10.52 4.20
N HIS A 540 26.28 10.89 4.82
CA HIS A 540 25.46 9.99 5.64
C HIS A 540 24.57 9.09 4.76
N PHE A 541 25.12 7.97 4.31
CA PHE A 541 24.43 7.04 3.41
C PHE A 541 23.14 6.46 4.00
N ASP A 542 23.16 6.04 5.26
CA ASP A 542 21.99 5.41 5.92
C ASP A 542 20.79 6.37 5.95
N SER A 543 21.05 7.65 6.23
CA SER A 543 20.02 8.68 6.23
C SER A 543 19.39 8.89 4.86
N VAL A 544 20.24 8.98 3.83
CA VAL A 544 19.78 9.10 2.44
C VAL A 544 19.00 7.85 2.01
N PHE A 545 19.50 6.66 2.37
CA PHE A 545 18.86 5.38 2.05
C PHE A 545 17.44 5.31 2.62
N HIS A 546 17.28 5.55 3.92
CA HIS A 546 15.99 5.47 4.59
C HIS A 546 15.03 6.56 4.11
N LEU A 547 15.51 7.78 3.91
CA LEU A 547 14.67 8.89 3.45
C LEU A 547 14.15 8.66 2.03
N VAL A 548 15.00 8.22 1.11
CA VAL A 548 14.60 7.92 -0.28
C VAL A 548 13.67 6.71 -0.31
N GLN A 549 13.99 5.61 0.38
CA GLN A 549 13.14 4.41 0.40
C GLN A 549 11.72 4.71 0.91
N PHE A 550 11.60 5.59 1.90
CA PHE A 550 10.33 5.98 2.48
C PHE A 550 9.56 6.97 1.59
N LEU A 551 10.21 8.06 1.15
CA LEU A 551 9.53 9.13 0.43
C LEU A 551 9.30 8.80 -1.05
N GLN A 552 10.17 8.01 -1.70
CA GLN A 552 10.02 7.67 -3.12
C GLN A 552 8.75 6.85 -3.40
N LYS A 553 8.31 6.02 -2.45
CA LYS A 553 7.02 5.30 -2.56
C LYS A 553 5.82 6.24 -2.54
N LEU A 554 5.91 7.35 -1.82
CA LEU A 554 4.82 8.33 -1.67
C LEU A 554 4.89 9.43 -2.74
N TYR A 555 6.11 9.80 -3.15
CA TYR A 555 6.44 10.88 -4.08
C TYR A 555 7.56 10.38 -5.01
N PRO A 556 7.23 9.83 -6.20
CA PRO A 556 8.22 9.28 -7.14
C PRO A 556 9.30 10.28 -7.54
N ASP A 557 8.95 11.57 -7.64
CA ASP A 557 9.85 12.65 -8.06
C ASP A 557 10.71 13.24 -6.92
N PHE A 558 10.62 12.71 -5.69
CA PHE A 558 11.31 13.27 -4.52
C PHE A 558 12.82 13.43 -4.72
N ILE A 559 13.46 12.44 -5.37
CA ILE A 559 14.91 12.44 -5.57
C ILE A 559 15.39 13.51 -6.56
N ASN A 560 14.50 13.95 -7.44
CA ASN A 560 14.75 14.94 -8.48
C ASN A 560 14.35 16.36 -8.07
N MET A 561 13.92 16.57 -6.82
CA MET A 561 13.58 17.92 -6.35
C MET A 561 14.78 18.86 -6.34
N HIS A 562 14.48 20.15 -6.52
CA HIS A 562 15.47 21.22 -6.63
C HIS A 562 15.53 22.06 -5.36
N GLU A 563 16.74 22.44 -4.95
CA GLU A 563 16.95 23.46 -3.91
C GLU A 563 16.42 24.83 -4.38
N ALA A 564 15.69 25.56 -3.54
CA ALA A 564 15.02 26.81 -3.95
C ALA A 564 15.96 27.90 -4.48
N HIS A 565 17.19 28.00 -3.96
CA HIS A 565 18.12 29.09 -4.30
C HIS A 565 19.12 28.72 -5.40
N THR A 566 19.59 27.48 -5.41
CA THR A 566 20.64 27.01 -6.32
C THR A 566 20.11 26.11 -7.44
N LEU A 567 18.88 25.61 -7.30
CA LEU A 567 18.28 24.55 -8.11
C LEU A 567 19.08 23.23 -8.13
N ASN A 568 20.01 23.03 -7.18
CA ASN A 568 20.74 21.79 -7.06
C ASN A 568 19.80 20.65 -6.64
N THR A 569 19.97 19.50 -7.29
CA THR A 569 19.37 18.22 -6.88
C THR A 569 20.29 17.49 -5.90
N ALA A 570 19.80 16.42 -5.27
CA ALA A 570 20.61 15.55 -4.42
C ALA A 570 21.87 15.03 -5.14
N LEU A 571 21.75 14.74 -6.44
CA LEU A 571 22.85 14.30 -7.29
C LEU A 571 23.92 15.38 -7.47
N HIS A 572 23.54 16.65 -7.67
CA HIS A 572 24.49 17.75 -7.75
C HIS A 572 25.36 17.86 -6.50
N VAL A 573 24.73 17.79 -5.31
CA VAL A 573 25.43 17.92 -4.03
C VAL A 573 26.33 16.71 -3.76
N ALA A 574 25.86 15.49 -4.04
CA ALA A 574 26.66 14.28 -3.89
C ALA A 574 27.89 14.28 -4.81
N CYS A 575 27.74 14.71 -6.07
CA CYS A 575 28.83 14.80 -7.04
C CYS A 575 29.84 15.90 -6.68
N ARG A 576 29.36 17.04 -6.16
CA ARG A 576 30.22 18.13 -5.67
C ARG A 576 31.15 17.68 -4.53
N HIS A 577 30.67 16.84 -3.62
CA HIS A 577 31.44 16.36 -2.47
C HIS A 577 32.18 15.02 -2.72
N ASN A 578 32.15 14.51 -3.96
CA ASN A 578 32.73 13.23 -4.35
C ASN A 578 32.18 12.00 -3.59
N ASN A 579 30.92 12.06 -3.15
CA ASN A 579 30.25 10.96 -2.44
C ASN A 579 29.72 9.91 -3.42
N MET A 580 30.62 9.09 -3.97
CA MET A 580 30.31 8.12 -5.04
C MET A 580 29.19 7.15 -4.68
N ASN A 581 29.14 6.65 -3.43
CA ASN A 581 28.10 5.69 -3.00
C ASN A 581 26.70 6.31 -2.99
N ILE A 582 26.61 7.58 -2.54
CA ILE A 582 25.36 8.33 -2.53
C ILE A 582 24.97 8.70 -3.97
N ALA A 583 25.91 9.16 -4.78
CA ALA A 583 25.65 9.47 -6.19
C ALA A 583 25.14 8.25 -6.97
N ARG A 584 25.77 7.08 -6.77
CA ARG A 584 25.33 5.80 -7.34
C ARG A 584 23.92 5.45 -6.88
N TYR A 585 23.65 5.53 -5.59
CA TYR A 585 22.32 5.23 -5.05
C TYR A 585 21.24 6.20 -5.57
N CYS A 586 21.55 7.49 -5.70
CA CYS A 586 20.63 8.45 -6.30
C CYS A 586 20.31 8.08 -7.76
N LEU A 587 21.33 7.74 -8.55
CA LEU A 587 21.18 7.32 -9.95
C LEU A 587 20.39 6.02 -10.11
N ASP A 588 20.63 5.04 -9.23
CA ASP A 588 19.90 3.76 -9.21
C ASP A 588 18.42 3.96 -8.89
N ASN A 589 18.09 4.95 -8.06
CA ASN A 589 16.72 5.33 -7.72
C ASN A 589 16.09 6.37 -8.68
N GLY A 590 16.65 6.56 -9.88
CA GLY A 590 16.02 7.37 -10.93
C GLY A 590 16.34 8.87 -10.88
N ALA A 591 17.46 9.27 -10.26
CA ALA A 591 17.94 10.63 -10.38
C ALA A 591 18.33 10.98 -11.83
N HIS A 592 17.85 12.11 -12.34
CA HIS A 592 18.17 12.58 -13.69
C HIS A 592 19.63 13.04 -13.79
N VAL A 593 20.41 12.31 -14.60
CA VAL A 593 21.85 12.50 -14.81
C VAL A 593 22.19 13.93 -15.27
N ASP A 594 21.39 14.49 -16.18
CA ASP A 594 21.63 15.79 -16.81
C ASP A 594 20.71 16.90 -16.28
N SER A 595 20.25 16.78 -15.02
CA SER A 595 19.49 17.85 -14.37
C SER A 595 20.27 19.17 -14.40
N LEU A 596 19.61 20.29 -14.72
CA LEU A 596 20.28 21.59 -14.74
C LEU A 596 20.00 22.36 -13.44
N ASN A 597 21.04 22.92 -12.83
CA ASN A 597 20.89 23.86 -11.73
C ASN A 597 20.75 25.32 -12.23
N LYS A 598 20.76 26.30 -11.32
CA LYS A 598 20.54 27.72 -11.65
C LYS A 598 21.58 28.30 -12.61
N ASP A 599 22.81 27.80 -12.56
CA ASP A 599 23.89 28.22 -13.45
C ASP A 599 23.90 27.41 -14.77
N GLU A 600 22.86 26.60 -15.00
CA GLU A 600 22.75 25.60 -16.07
C GLU A 600 23.89 24.55 -16.01
N ASN A 601 24.46 24.34 -14.82
CA ASN A 601 25.45 23.30 -14.60
C ASN A 601 24.72 21.97 -14.33
N THR A 602 25.15 20.91 -15.01
CA THR A 602 24.77 19.53 -14.71
C THR A 602 25.52 19.00 -13.47
N PRO A 603 25.11 17.86 -12.87
CA PRO A 603 25.90 17.19 -11.84
C PRO A 603 27.35 16.91 -12.27
N LEU A 604 27.60 16.72 -13.57
CA LEU A 604 28.92 16.52 -14.14
C LEU A 604 29.78 17.80 -14.05
N PHE A 605 29.20 18.98 -14.26
CA PHE A 605 29.87 20.25 -13.99
C PHE A 605 30.23 20.39 -12.49
N CYS A 606 29.34 20.02 -11.58
CA CYS A 606 29.63 20.05 -10.14
C CYS A 606 30.75 19.08 -9.74
N ALA A 607 30.80 17.90 -10.36
CA ALA A 607 31.92 16.97 -10.19
C ALA A 607 33.23 17.58 -10.72
N ALA A 608 33.20 18.26 -11.87
CA ALA A 608 34.37 18.89 -12.47
C ALA A 608 34.91 20.09 -11.66
N GLU A 609 34.03 20.89 -11.05
CA GLU A 609 34.41 22.07 -10.23
C GLU A 609 35.27 21.70 -9.00
N ARG A 610 35.13 20.46 -8.50
CA ARG A 610 35.81 19.93 -7.31
C ARG A 610 36.77 18.77 -7.63
N PHE A 611 37.00 18.49 -8.92
CA PHE A 611 37.86 17.40 -9.39
C PHE A 611 37.44 16.02 -8.85
N SER A 612 36.13 15.80 -8.72
CA SER A 612 35.52 14.55 -8.26
C SER A 612 35.60 13.46 -9.34
N SER A 613 36.78 12.86 -9.53
CA SER A 613 37.05 11.92 -10.63
C SER A 613 36.16 10.68 -10.58
N SER A 614 35.91 10.12 -9.40
CA SER A 614 35.05 8.96 -9.21
C SER A 614 33.60 9.25 -9.59
N CYS A 615 33.04 10.38 -9.12
CA CYS A 615 31.68 10.78 -9.48
C CYS A 615 31.55 11.19 -10.95
N ALA A 616 32.55 11.84 -11.53
CA ALA A 616 32.51 12.25 -12.94
C ALA A 616 32.56 11.04 -13.89
N LYS A 617 33.40 10.05 -13.61
CA LYS A 617 33.40 8.78 -14.35
C LYS A 617 32.05 8.06 -14.24
N LEU A 618 31.50 7.98 -13.02
CA LEU A 618 30.19 7.38 -12.77
C LEU A 618 29.07 8.08 -13.56
N LEU A 619 29.05 9.41 -13.59
CA LEU A 619 28.03 10.17 -14.34
C LEU A 619 28.13 9.91 -15.86
N LEU A 620 29.34 9.95 -16.42
CA LEU A 620 29.56 9.63 -17.84
C LEU A 620 29.11 8.20 -18.17
N GLU A 621 29.38 7.26 -17.28
CA GLU A 621 28.94 5.86 -17.38
C GLU A 621 27.42 5.66 -17.33
N TYR A 622 26.70 6.56 -16.65
CA TYR A 622 25.22 6.59 -16.65
C TYR A 622 24.65 7.42 -17.82
N GLY A 623 25.52 7.88 -18.74
CA GLY A 623 25.14 8.56 -19.97
C GLY A 623 25.06 10.09 -19.86
N ALA A 624 25.79 10.71 -18.93
CA ALA A 624 25.83 12.17 -18.83
C ALA A 624 26.33 12.82 -20.13
N ASP A 625 25.60 13.81 -20.63
CA ASP A 625 25.97 14.52 -21.85
C ASP A 625 27.05 15.58 -21.55
N ILE A 626 28.25 15.35 -22.09
CA ILE A 626 29.40 16.24 -21.95
C ILE A 626 29.27 17.53 -22.79
N THR A 627 28.36 17.54 -23.77
CA THR A 627 28.17 18.65 -24.72
C THR A 627 27.26 19.75 -24.17
N ILE A 628 26.55 19.47 -23.06
CA ILE A 628 25.70 20.44 -22.39
C ILE A 628 26.53 21.66 -21.98
N LYS A 629 26.01 22.83 -22.30
CA LYS A 629 26.65 24.11 -22.00
C LYS A 629 25.98 24.74 -20.80
N ASN A 630 26.79 25.30 -19.91
CA ASN A 630 26.30 26.09 -18.80
C ASN A 630 25.90 27.52 -19.24
N SER A 631 25.46 28.32 -18.27
CA SER A 631 25.07 29.73 -18.47
C SER A 631 26.16 30.61 -19.10
N ARG A 632 27.44 30.20 -19.01
CA ARG A 632 28.58 30.86 -19.65
C ARG A 632 28.86 30.35 -21.06
N LYS A 633 27.98 29.52 -21.61
CA LYS A 633 28.09 28.82 -22.90
C LYS A 633 29.32 27.92 -23.01
N ARG A 634 29.87 27.50 -21.88
CA ARG A 634 31.04 26.59 -21.82
C ARG A 634 30.58 25.16 -21.60
N THR A 635 31.25 24.21 -22.23
CA THR A 635 31.09 22.79 -21.93
C THR A 635 31.82 22.41 -20.63
N VAL A 636 31.56 21.21 -20.11
CA VAL A 636 32.25 20.72 -18.89
C VAL A 636 33.76 20.78 -19.07
N THR A 637 34.26 20.32 -20.22
CA THR A 637 35.70 20.28 -20.54
C THR A 637 36.31 21.67 -20.58
N GLU A 638 35.61 22.67 -21.10
CA GLU A 638 36.08 24.07 -21.16
C GLU A 638 36.01 24.80 -19.81
N SER A 639 35.21 24.26 -18.87
CA SER A 639 35.07 24.80 -17.52
C SER A 639 36.06 24.22 -16.52
N CYS A 640 36.71 23.10 -16.86
CA CYS A 640 37.71 22.45 -16.02
C CYS A 640 38.95 23.33 -15.87
N VAL A 641 39.45 23.49 -14.64
CA VAL A 641 40.67 24.25 -14.34
C VAL A 641 41.93 23.37 -14.47
N SER A 642 41.78 22.04 -14.39
CA SER A 642 42.88 21.07 -14.47
C SER A 642 42.88 20.38 -15.83
N ASP A 643 44.00 20.49 -16.55
CA ASP A 643 44.22 19.83 -17.83
C ASP A 643 44.20 18.29 -17.70
N GLU A 644 44.75 17.76 -16.59
CA GLU A 644 44.73 16.31 -16.31
C GLU A 644 43.30 15.79 -16.17
N PHE A 645 42.47 16.49 -15.38
CA PHE A 645 41.07 16.10 -15.20
C PHE A 645 40.28 16.21 -16.50
N GLN A 646 40.52 17.26 -17.29
CA GLN A 646 39.90 17.44 -18.60
C GLN A 646 40.21 16.27 -19.53
N GLN A 647 41.48 15.84 -19.62
CA GLN A 647 41.85 14.67 -20.43
C GLN A 647 41.14 13.41 -19.95
N THR A 648 41.06 13.17 -18.63
CA THR A 648 40.34 12.00 -18.12
C THR A 648 38.85 11.96 -18.50
N LEU A 649 38.18 13.12 -18.56
CA LEU A 649 36.78 13.19 -19.02
C LEU A 649 36.66 12.87 -20.51
N ILE A 650 37.59 13.36 -21.32
CA ILE A 650 37.62 13.14 -22.78
C ILE A 650 37.92 11.66 -23.06
N ASP A 651 38.89 11.06 -22.38
CA ASP A 651 39.26 9.65 -22.53
C ASP A 651 38.09 8.73 -22.18
N VAL A 652 37.38 9.01 -21.08
CA VAL A 652 36.22 8.23 -20.66
C VAL A 652 35.04 8.42 -21.62
N SER A 653 34.78 9.65 -22.06
CA SER A 653 33.70 9.95 -23.01
C SER A 653 33.95 9.31 -24.39
N THR A 654 35.18 9.36 -24.90
CA THR A 654 35.55 8.72 -26.18
C THR A 654 35.49 7.19 -26.10
N PHE A 655 35.92 6.61 -24.98
CA PHE A 655 35.75 5.19 -24.71
C PHE A 655 34.28 4.78 -24.74
N ILE A 656 33.42 5.46 -23.98
CA ILE A 656 31.97 5.18 -23.94
C ILE A 656 31.34 5.38 -25.32
N GLY A 657 31.66 6.46 -26.03
CA GLY A 657 31.16 6.75 -27.37
C GLY A 657 31.52 5.68 -28.42
N SER A 658 32.65 4.97 -28.23
CA SER A 658 33.04 3.86 -29.10
C SER A 658 32.37 2.53 -28.73
N VAL A 659 32.19 2.27 -27.42
CA VAL A 659 31.68 1.00 -26.89
C VAL A 659 30.16 0.92 -27.00
N VAL A 660 29.43 2.01 -26.73
CA VAL A 660 27.97 2.02 -26.66
C VAL A 660 27.29 1.63 -27.98
N PRO A 661 27.67 2.16 -29.15
CA PRO A 661 27.08 1.74 -30.43
C PRO A 661 27.33 0.26 -30.73
N ALA A 662 28.52 -0.24 -30.41
CA ALA A 662 28.87 -1.64 -30.64
C ALA A 662 28.16 -2.61 -29.70
N LEU A 663 27.94 -2.22 -28.44
CA LEU A 663 27.10 -2.99 -27.52
C LEU A 663 25.63 -2.97 -27.95
N THR A 664 25.15 -1.86 -28.51
CA THR A 664 23.76 -1.72 -29.01
C THR A 664 23.52 -2.55 -30.26
N SER A 665 24.55 -2.76 -31.10
CA SER A 665 24.47 -3.70 -32.24
C SER A 665 24.64 -5.17 -31.83
N GLY A 666 24.91 -5.45 -30.54
CA GLY A 666 25.04 -6.80 -30.01
C GLY A 666 26.41 -7.44 -30.17
N ASP A 667 27.47 -6.62 -30.31
CA ASP A 667 28.83 -7.12 -30.49
C ASP A 667 29.37 -7.80 -29.22
N ARG A 668 29.56 -9.13 -29.34
CA ARG A 668 29.91 -10.00 -28.20
C ARG A 668 31.37 -9.84 -27.79
N GLU A 669 32.26 -9.53 -28.73
CA GLU A 669 33.70 -9.41 -28.45
C GLU A 669 34.01 -8.17 -27.61
N ILE A 670 33.33 -7.06 -27.90
CA ILE A 670 33.48 -5.82 -27.14
C ILE A 670 32.88 -5.98 -25.74
N LEU A 671 31.73 -6.65 -25.60
CA LEU A 671 31.16 -6.98 -24.30
C LEU A 671 32.12 -7.81 -23.44
N ASP A 672 32.72 -8.86 -24.02
CA ASP A 672 33.66 -9.72 -23.31
C ASP A 672 34.97 -9.00 -22.96
N ARG A 673 35.45 -8.12 -23.84
CA ARG A 673 36.63 -7.27 -23.60
C ARG A 673 36.39 -6.31 -22.44
N VAL A 674 35.27 -5.59 -22.43
CA VAL A 674 34.90 -4.65 -21.37
C VAL A 674 34.82 -5.35 -20.01
N ILE A 675 34.23 -6.55 -19.97
CA ILE A 675 34.16 -7.36 -18.74
C ILE A 675 35.56 -7.79 -18.29
N SER A 676 36.40 -8.27 -19.22
CA SER A 676 37.75 -8.75 -18.90
C SER A 676 38.67 -7.62 -18.44
N ASP A 677 38.57 -6.45 -19.08
CA ASP A 677 39.34 -5.26 -18.71
C ASP A 677 38.97 -4.74 -17.31
N HIS A 678 37.72 -4.89 -16.89
CA HIS A 678 37.29 -4.56 -15.53
C HIS A 678 37.85 -5.56 -14.50
N VAL A 679 37.91 -6.85 -14.83
CA VAL A 679 38.47 -7.89 -13.93
C VAL A 679 39.99 -7.77 -13.78
N GLU A 680 40.69 -7.35 -14.84
CA GLU A 680 42.14 -7.17 -14.84
C GLU A 680 42.59 -5.80 -14.30
N ASP A 681 41.70 -5.05 -13.66
CA ASP A 681 41.92 -3.69 -13.12
C ASP A 681 42.56 -2.73 -14.14
N ARG A 682 42.26 -2.90 -15.44
CA ARG A 682 42.74 -2.01 -16.52
C ARG A 682 41.99 -0.65 -16.56
N TYR A 683 41.28 -0.29 -15.49
CA TYR A 683 40.59 0.98 -15.25
C TYR A 683 39.64 1.49 -16.37
N THR A 684 38.88 0.60 -17.02
CA THR A 684 37.93 0.99 -18.09
C THR A 684 36.54 1.40 -17.61
N LEU A 685 36.01 0.78 -16.55
CA LEU A 685 34.69 1.10 -15.97
C LEU A 685 34.74 1.18 -14.43
N SER A 686 34.05 2.17 -13.87
CA SER A 686 33.90 2.44 -12.43
C SER A 686 32.90 1.50 -11.75
N SER A 687 31.93 0.98 -12.51
CA SER A 687 30.93 0.02 -12.04
C SER A 687 30.42 -0.85 -13.20
N LEU A 688 30.27 -2.16 -12.97
CA LEU A 688 29.60 -3.06 -13.91
C LEU A 688 28.07 -2.85 -13.95
N ASN A 689 27.50 -2.14 -12.96
CA ASN A 689 26.08 -1.76 -12.93
C ASN A 689 25.79 -0.49 -13.74
N SER A 690 26.79 0.10 -14.38
CA SER A 690 26.65 1.33 -15.15
C SER A 690 25.66 1.17 -16.32
N ARG A 691 24.89 2.23 -16.56
CA ARG A 691 23.66 2.22 -17.36
C ARG A 691 23.86 3.00 -18.67
N PHE A 692 24.49 2.36 -19.65
CA PHE A 692 24.96 3.02 -20.87
C PHE A 692 23.89 3.28 -21.94
N ILE A 693 22.94 2.35 -22.15
CA ILE A 693 22.04 2.35 -23.33
C ILE A 693 20.59 2.47 -22.87
N ASN A 694 19.99 3.67 -22.99
CA ASN A 694 18.63 3.93 -22.50
C ASN A 694 18.43 3.43 -21.06
N GLY A 695 19.46 3.56 -20.22
CA GLY A 695 19.41 3.12 -18.84
C GLY A 695 19.66 1.63 -18.63
N SER A 696 20.04 0.85 -19.66
CA SER A 696 20.32 -0.59 -19.57
C SER A 696 21.76 -0.85 -19.10
N THR A 697 21.95 -1.84 -18.23
CA THR A 697 23.28 -2.29 -17.78
C THR A 697 23.93 -3.28 -18.77
N LEU A 698 25.21 -3.59 -18.55
CA LEU A 698 25.90 -4.67 -19.28
C LEU A 698 25.20 -6.02 -19.14
N LEU A 699 24.55 -6.27 -18.00
CA LEU A 699 23.77 -7.50 -17.79
C LEU A 699 22.50 -7.52 -18.65
N HIS A 700 21.79 -6.40 -18.76
CA HIS A 700 20.60 -6.30 -19.63
C HIS A 700 20.94 -6.59 -21.10
N THR A 701 22.04 -6.00 -21.60
CA THR A 701 22.50 -6.21 -22.98
C THR A 701 22.94 -7.66 -23.19
N ALA A 702 23.74 -8.23 -22.28
CA ALA A 702 24.13 -9.63 -22.32
C ALA A 702 22.92 -10.57 -22.35
N CYS A 703 21.88 -10.27 -21.57
CA CYS A 703 20.63 -11.01 -21.51
C CYS A 703 19.80 -10.88 -22.79
N TYR A 704 19.68 -9.68 -23.36
CA TYR A 704 18.90 -9.40 -24.57
C TYR A 704 19.50 -10.07 -25.82
N PHE A 705 20.83 -10.05 -25.95
CA PHE A 705 21.56 -10.65 -27.08
C PHE A 705 21.93 -12.13 -26.89
N ASN A 706 21.45 -12.74 -25.81
CA ASN A 706 21.70 -14.14 -25.45
C ASN A 706 23.19 -14.51 -25.35
N ASN A 707 24.00 -13.66 -24.71
CA ASN A 707 25.41 -13.95 -24.43
C ASN A 707 25.57 -14.63 -23.06
N ILE A 708 25.37 -15.95 -23.03
CA ILE A 708 25.42 -16.78 -21.82
C ILE A 708 26.77 -16.64 -21.09
N SER A 709 27.88 -16.58 -21.82
CA SER A 709 29.23 -16.48 -21.26
C SER A 709 29.44 -15.16 -20.50
N ALA A 710 29.00 -14.04 -21.10
CA ALA A 710 29.04 -12.73 -20.46
C ALA A 710 28.12 -12.67 -19.23
N VAL A 711 26.90 -13.20 -19.31
CA VAL A 711 25.97 -13.24 -18.15
C VAL A 711 26.58 -14.01 -16.98
N LYS A 712 27.12 -15.21 -17.23
CA LYS A 712 27.77 -16.01 -16.17
C LYS A 712 28.94 -15.28 -15.52
N ARG A 713 29.75 -14.56 -16.31
CA ARG A 713 30.87 -13.77 -15.78
C ARG A 713 30.36 -12.60 -14.93
N LEU A 714 29.41 -11.81 -15.44
CA LEU A 714 28.85 -10.66 -14.73
C LEU A 714 28.23 -11.07 -13.39
N LEU A 715 27.45 -12.15 -13.35
CA LEU A 715 26.85 -12.65 -12.10
C LEU A 715 27.91 -13.16 -11.11
N LYS A 716 28.97 -13.84 -11.58
CA LYS A 716 30.10 -14.24 -10.74
C LYS A 716 30.85 -13.06 -10.14
N LEU A 717 30.87 -11.92 -10.84
CA LEU A 717 31.47 -10.67 -10.35
C LEU A 717 30.57 -9.90 -9.37
N GLY A 718 29.41 -10.46 -9.00
CA GLY A 718 28.51 -9.85 -8.02
C GLY A 718 27.63 -8.74 -8.58
N VAL A 719 27.45 -8.67 -9.91
CA VAL A 719 26.49 -7.75 -10.54
C VAL A 719 25.09 -8.11 -10.08
N ASN A 720 24.37 -7.13 -9.52
CA ASN A 720 23.01 -7.33 -9.04
C ASN A 720 22.06 -7.54 -10.24
N PRO A 721 21.35 -8.68 -10.35
CA PRO A 721 20.42 -8.94 -11.44
C PRO A 721 19.15 -8.08 -11.41
N ASP A 722 18.83 -7.47 -10.26
CA ASP A 722 17.58 -6.71 -10.04
C ASP A 722 17.73 -5.20 -10.30
N VAL A 723 18.87 -4.76 -10.84
CA VAL A 723 19.01 -3.38 -11.32
C VAL A 723 17.98 -3.14 -12.43
N ARG A 724 17.28 -1.99 -12.37
CA ARG A 724 16.19 -1.64 -13.29
C ARG A 724 16.68 -0.68 -14.38
N ASP A 725 16.22 -0.86 -15.61
CA ASP A 725 16.43 0.07 -16.72
C ASP A 725 15.51 1.31 -16.65
N TYR A 726 15.56 2.25 -17.62
CA TYR A 726 14.74 3.47 -17.56
C TYR A 726 13.23 3.20 -17.73
N GLN A 727 12.85 1.98 -18.13
CA GLN A 727 11.46 1.52 -18.16
C GLN A 727 11.09 0.73 -16.89
N GLY A 728 12.01 0.63 -15.92
CA GLY A 728 11.82 -0.15 -14.69
C GLY A 728 12.09 -1.64 -14.86
N LYS A 729 12.50 -2.11 -16.05
CA LYS A 729 12.67 -3.54 -16.34
C LYS A 729 14.00 -4.06 -15.79
N THR A 730 13.99 -5.24 -15.18
CA THR A 730 15.20 -5.94 -14.73
C THR A 730 15.81 -6.79 -15.85
N ALA A 731 16.99 -7.37 -15.61
CA ALA A 731 17.62 -8.30 -16.56
C ALA A 731 16.69 -9.47 -16.92
N LEU A 732 15.91 -9.96 -15.95
CA LEU A 732 14.96 -11.07 -16.11
C LEU A 732 13.78 -10.72 -17.03
N HIS A 733 13.37 -9.44 -17.09
CA HIS A 733 12.35 -8.98 -18.04
C HIS A 733 12.86 -9.02 -19.49
N ARG A 734 14.16 -8.84 -19.71
CA ARG A 734 14.78 -8.73 -21.04
C ARG A 734 15.31 -10.07 -21.58
N THR A 735 15.56 -11.06 -20.72
CA THR A 735 16.04 -12.39 -21.12
C THR A 735 15.03 -13.18 -21.93
N ARG A 736 15.45 -13.87 -23.00
CA ARG A 736 14.63 -14.86 -23.71
C ARG A 736 15.08 -16.31 -23.51
N ASP A 737 16.38 -16.51 -23.31
CA ASP A 737 16.94 -17.85 -23.22
C ASP A 737 16.66 -18.48 -21.85
N LEU A 738 16.14 -19.70 -21.88
CA LEU A 738 15.82 -20.52 -20.70
C LEU A 738 17.02 -20.73 -19.79
N GLN A 739 18.21 -20.93 -20.37
CA GLN A 739 19.43 -21.11 -19.58
C GLN A 739 19.76 -19.84 -18.82
N ILE A 740 19.64 -18.67 -19.45
CA ILE A 740 19.93 -17.39 -18.80
C ILE A 740 18.89 -17.10 -17.70
N ILE A 741 17.61 -17.38 -17.96
CA ILE A 741 16.55 -17.27 -16.94
C ILE A 741 16.91 -18.10 -15.71
N LYS A 742 17.27 -19.38 -15.88
CA LYS A 742 17.70 -20.25 -14.77
C LYS A 742 18.92 -19.68 -14.05
N PHE A 743 19.95 -19.23 -14.78
CA PHE A 743 21.16 -18.67 -14.17
C PHE A 743 20.89 -17.38 -13.37
N LEU A 744 20.01 -16.50 -13.85
CA LEU A 744 19.64 -15.28 -13.12
C LEU A 744 18.91 -15.61 -11.81
N ILE A 745 17.95 -16.53 -11.87
CA ILE A 745 17.18 -16.95 -10.69
C ILE A 745 18.07 -17.67 -9.68
N GLU A 746 18.95 -18.58 -10.13
CA GLU A 746 19.97 -19.23 -9.28
C GLU A 746 20.93 -18.22 -8.65
N SER A 747 21.12 -17.05 -9.29
CA SER A 747 21.90 -15.93 -8.77
C SER A 747 21.06 -14.95 -7.94
N ASN A 748 19.90 -15.39 -7.42
CA ASN A 748 19.03 -14.67 -6.49
C ASN A 748 18.32 -13.44 -7.10
N ALA A 749 18.02 -13.47 -8.40
CA ALA A 749 17.15 -12.47 -9.03
C ALA A 749 15.70 -12.57 -8.53
N ASP A 750 15.05 -11.44 -8.30
CA ASP A 750 13.64 -11.39 -7.92
C ASP A 750 12.74 -11.73 -9.11
N VAL A 751 12.15 -12.92 -9.04
CA VAL A 751 11.23 -13.47 -10.06
C VAL A 751 9.97 -12.62 -10.19
N ASN A 752 9.59 -11.87 -9.15
CA ASN A 752 8.37 -11.06 -9.10
C ASN A 752 8.65 -9.55 -9.10
N ALA A 753 9.87 -9.12 -9.49
CA ALA A 753 10.19 -7.71 -9.66
C ALA A 753 9.22 -7.04 -10.64
N THR A 754 8.84 -5.78 -10.42
CA THR A 754 7.89 -5.07 -11.28
C THR A 754 8.55 -3.91 -12.03
N ASP A 755 8.19 -3.74 -13.30
CA ASP A 755 8.56 -2.55 -14.08
C ASP A 755 7.70 -1.31 -13.73
N HIS A 756 7.87 -0.19 -14.45
CA HIS A 756 7.11 1.05 -14.20
C HIS A 756 5.60 0.88 -14.43
N ASP A 757 5.20 -0.05 -15.29
CA ASP A 757 3.81 -0.38 -15.58
C ASP A 757 3.26 -1.45 -14.62
N GLY A 758 4.06 -1.87 -13.64
CA GLY A 758 3.69 -2.90 -12.66
C GLY A 758 3.77 -4.33 -13.23
N ASN A 759 4.29 -4.53 -14.44
CA ASN A 759 4.42 -5.85 -15.04
C ASN A 759 5.58 -6.61 -14.39
N THR A 760 5.37 -7.89 -14.10
CA THR A 760 6.44 -8.81 -13.68
C THR A 760 7.14 -9.43 -14.90
N PRO A 761 8.29 -10.13 -14.75
CA PRO A 761 8.89 -10.89 -15.83
C PRO A 761 7.87 -11.85 -16.47
N LEU A 762 7.03 -12.49 -15.66
CA LEU A 762 5.95 -13.36 -16.16
C LEU A 762 4.94 -12.60 -17.03
N HIS A 763 4.51 -11.39 -16.64
CA HIS A 763 3.63 -10.55 -17.47
C HIS A 763 4.28 -10.25 -18.83
N THR A 764 5.57 -9.89 -18.86
CA THR A 764 6.26 -9.59 -20.13
C THR A 764 6.40 -10.82 -21.03
N LYS A 765 6.55 -12.02 -20.45
CA LYS A 765 6.58 -13.29 -21.20
C LYS A 765 5.21 -13.65 -21.74
N CYS A 766 4.16 -13.45 -20.96
CA CYS A 766 2.77 -13.67 -21.38
C CYS A 766 2.31 -12.63 -22.42
N ALA A 767 2.85 -11.41 -22.41
CA ALA A 767 2.58 -10.42 -23.44
C ALA A 767 3.14 -10.85 -24.81
N GLY A 768 4.33 -11.47 -24.81
CA GLY A 768 5.05 -11.83 -26.03
C GLY A 768 5.57 -10.60 -26.78
N GLU A 769 6.33 -10.84 -27.85
CA GLU A 769 6.80 -9.79 -28.75
C GLU A 769 6.20 -9.98 -30.14
N TYR A 770 5.87 -8.87 -30.80
CA TYR A 770 5.32 -8.89 -32.14
C TYR A 770 6.29 -9.62 -33.10
N ASN A 771 5.75 -10.55 -33.90
CA ASN A 771 6.49 -11.40 -34.85
C ASN A 771 7.53 -12.36 -34.26
N LYS A 772 7.45 -12.70 -32.96
CA LYS A 772 8.30 -13.73 -32.35
C LYS A 772 7.49 -14.91 -31.81
N PRO A 773 8.06 -16.12 -31.80
CA PRO A 773 7.39 -17.28 -31.25
C PRO A 773 7.15 -17.10 -29.74
N VAL A 774 6.03 -17.63 -29.27
CA VAL A 774 5.64 -17.63 -27.86
C VAL A 774 6.62 -18.46 -27.03
N GLU A 775 7.06 -17.90 -25.90
CA GLU A 775 8.08 -18.51 -25.03
C GLU A 775 7.47 -19.42 -23.93
N LEU A 776 6.75 -20.48 -24.32
CA LEU A 776 6.02 -21.36 -23.38
C LEU A 776 6.91 -21.96 -22.27
N HIS A 777 8.09 -22.46 -22.63
CA HIS A 777 9.02 -23.07 -21.67
C HIS A 777 9.57 -22.05 -20.67
N ALA A 778 9.66 -20.76 -21.03
CA ALA A 778 10.14 -19.72 -20.12
C ALA A 778 9.10 -19.42 -19.04
N ILE A 779 7.82 -19.43 -19.41
CA ILE A 779 6.68 -19.28 -18.52
C ILE A 779 6.64 -20.43 -17.50
N GLN A 780 6.81 -21.68 -17.95
CA GLN A 780 6.90 -22.85 -17.08
C GLN A 780 8.03 -22.71 -16.05
N VAL A 781 9.24 -22.40 -16.51
CA VAL A 781 10.40 -22.25 -15.62
C VAL A 781 10.17 -21.12 -14.61
N LEU A 782 9.69 -19.95 -15.05
CA LEU A 782 9.42 -18.84 -14.11
C LEU A 782 8.42 -19.26 -13.02
N HIS A 783 7.37 -20.01 -13.37
CA HIS A 783 6.41 -20.53 -12.40
C HIS A 783 7.02 -21.55 -11.43
N GLU A 784 7.81 -22.51 -11.93
CA GLU A 784 8.53 -23.49 -11.10
C GLU A 784 9.43 -22.83 -10.04
N TYR A 785 10.00 -21.67 -10.38
CA TYR A 785 10.85 -20.88 -9.49
C TYR A 785 10.08 -19.83 -8.66
N GLY A 786 8.75 -19.88 -8.62
CA GLY A 786 7.93 -19.07 -7.71
C GLY A 786 7.39 -17.74 -8.28
N ALA A 787 7.28 -17.61 -9.61
CA ALA A 787 6.54 -16.50 -10.22
C ALA A 787 5.05 -16.58 -9.86
N SER A 788 4.50 -15.48 -9.34
CA SER A 788 3.09 -15.41 -8.95
C SER A 788 2.18 -15.24 -10.16
N LEU A 789 1.17 -16.11 -10.28
CA LEU A 789 0.09 -16.01 -11.27
C LEU A 789 -0.97 -14.96 -10.88
N GLU A 790 -1.02 -14.59 -9.59
CA GLU A 790 -2.06 -13.75 -9.00
C GLU A 790 -1.72 -12.25 -9.04
N LYS A 791 -0.45 -11.91 -9.27
CA LYS A 791 0.01 -10.51 -9.23
C LYS A 791 -0.66 -9.71 -10.36
N CYS A 792 -1.16 -8.52 -10.03
CA CYS A 792 -1.70 -7.56 -10.98
C CYS A 792 -0.69 -6.45 -11.31
N ASN A 793 -0.74 -5.96 -12.54
CA ASN A 793 -0.02 -4.76 -12.98
C ASN A 793 -0.76 -3.46 -12.62
N SER A 794 -0.27 -2.30 -13.05
CA SER A 794 -0.87 -0.99 -12.76
C SER A 794 -2.27 -0.79 -13.36
N ASN A 795 -2.66 -1.62 -14.35
CA ASN A 795 -4.00 -1.65 -14.94
C ASN A 795 -4.92 -2.69 -14.26
N ASP A 796 -4.53 -3.21 -13.10
CA ASP A 796 -5.21 -4.31 -12.39
C ASP A 796 -5.25 -5.65 -13.18
N GLU A 797 -4.41 -5.83 -14.20
CA GLU A 797 -4.43 -7.01 -15.06
C GLU A 797 -3.45 -8.07 -14.56
N THR A 798 -3.86 -9.34 -14.55
CA THR A 798 -2.95 -10.47 -14.33
C THR A 798 -2.32 -10.95 -15.64
N CYS A 799 -1.28 -11.79 -15.55
CA CYS A 799 -0.66 -12.42 -16.71
C CYS A 799 -1.66 -13.18 -17.61
N PHE A 800 -2.74 -13.71 -17.03
CA PHE A 800 -3.83 -14.37 -17.76
C PHE A 800 -4.67 -13.38 -18.59
N HIS A 801 -4.96 -12.19 -18.05
CA HIS A 801 -5.66 -11.13 -18.79
C HIS A 801 -4.81 -10.61 -19.96
N ILE A 802 -3.49 -10.45 -19.76
CA ILE A 802 -2.56 -10.05 -20.84
C ILE A 802 -2.54 -11.09 -21.96
N ALA A 803 -2.47 -12.39 -21.61
CA ALA A 803 -2.50 -13.46 -22.60
C ALA A 803 -3.81 -13.47 -23.41
N ALA A 804 -4.96 -13.20 -22.76
CA ALA A 804 -6.26 -13.09 -23.42
C ALA A 804 -6.33 -11.87 -24.35
N ARG A 805 -5.83 -10.70 -23.91
CA ARG A 805 -5.80 -9.47 -24.71
C ARG A 805 -4.90 -9.57 -25.94
N ASN A 806 -3.81 -10.34 -25.88
CA ASN A 806 -2.92 -10.55 -27.02
C ASN A 806 -3.26 -11.80 -27.84
N GLY A 807 -4.32 -12.54 -27.47
CA GLY A 807 -4.79 -13.69 -28.23
C GLY A 807 -3.90 -14.93 -28.14
N HIS A 808 -3.03 -15.02 -27.13
CA HIS A 808 -2.07 -16.11 -26.98
C HIS A 808 -2.73 -17.35 -26.36
N THR A 809 -3.51 -18.07 -27.16
CA THR A 809 -4.27 -19.27 -26.74
C THR A 809 -3.40 -20.34 -26.09
N GLU A 810 -2.21 -20.57 -26.61
CA GLU A 810 -1.27 -21.56 -26.04
C GLU A 810 -0.73 -21.12 -24.66
N ILE A 811 -0.60 -19.81 -24.42
CA ILE A 811 -0.24 -19.29 -23.09
C ILE A 811 -1.42 -19.46 -22.13
N LEU A 812 -2.65 -19.18 -22.57
CA LEU A 812 -3.84 -19.38 -21.75
C LEU A 812 -3.97 -20.83 -21.28
N ARG A 813 -3.79 -21.79 -22.21
CA ARG A 813 -3.76 -23.22 -21.89
C ARG A 813 -2.69 -23.54 -20.86
N LEU A 814 -1.46 -23.08 -21.11
CA LEU A 814 -0.34 -23.36 -20.23
C LEU A 814 -0.54 -22.79 -18.82
N LEU A 815 -0.99 -21.53 -18.69
CA LEU A 815 -1.25 -20.92 -17.38
C LEU A 815 -2.34 -21.69 -16.62
N PHE A 816 -3.32 -22.23 -17.32
CA PHE A 816 -4.39 -23.03 -16.75
C PHE A 816 -3.89 -24.41 -16.29
N GLU A 817 -3.02 -25.07 -17.07
CA GLU A 817 -2.34 -26.31 -16.69
C GLU A 817 -1.43 -26.13 -15.47
N LEU A 818 -0.76 -24.98 -15.34
CA LEU A 818 0.13 -24.69 -14.22
C LEU A 818 -0.62 -24.40 -12.91
N GLY A 819 -1.85 -23.88 -12.96
CA GLY A 819 -2.59 -23.54 -11.73
C GLY A 819 -4.02 -23.06 -11.94
N GLU A 820 -4.92 -23.92 -12.43
CA GLU A 820 -6.34 -23.61 -12.68
C GLU A 820 -7.02 -22.86 -11.52
N GLU A 821 -6.95 -23.38 -10.29
CA GLU A 821 -7.65 -22.78 -9.15
C GLU A 821 -7.13 -21.36 -8.86
N THR A 822 -5.81 -21.16 -8.91
CA THR A 822 -5.17 -19.86 -8.69
C THR A 822 -5.52 -18.86 -9.78
N VAL A 823 -5.55 -19.29 -11.04
CA VAL A 823 -5.95 -18.46 -12.17
C VAL A 823 -7.42 -18.05 -12.03
N ARG A 824 -8.32 -19.00 -11.75
CA ARG A 824 -9.74 -18.70 -11.55
C ARG A 824 -9.97 -17.75 -10.36
N ALA A 825 -9.28 -17.95 -9.25
CA ALA A 825 -9.37 -17.09 -8.08
C ALA A 825 -8.88 -15.67 -8.38
N SER A 826 -7.73 -15.54 -9.05
CA SER A 826 -7.15 -14.23 -9.41
C SER A 826 -8.03 -13.47 -10.41
N VAL A 827 -8.54 -14.13 -11.44
CA VAL A 827 -9.47 -13.55 -12.41
C VAL A 827 -10.74 -13.08 -11.73
N ARG A 828 -11.37 -13.91 -10.88
CA ARG A 828 -12.56 -13.51 -10.11
C ARG A 828 -12.30 -12.30 -9.21
N THR A 829 -11.13 -12.26 -8.57
CA THR A 829 -10.76 -11.15 -7.68
C THR A 829 -10.62 -9.83 -8.44
N VAL A 830 -9.96 -9.85 -9.60
CA VAL A 830 -9.81 -8.67 -10.46
C VAL A 830 -11.16 -8.24 -11.03
N GLU A 831 -11.95 -9.20 -11.49
CA GLU A 831 -13.24 -8.95 -12.11
C GLU A 831 -14.29 -8.40 -11.13
N GLN A 832 -14.15 -8.67 -9.83
CA GLN A 832 -14.99 -8.13 -8.75
C GLN A 832 -14.66 -6.68 -8.36
N LYS A 833 -13.47 -6.17 -8.71
CA LYS A 833 -13.15 -4.75 -8.44
C LYS A 833 -14.05 -3.88 -9.32
N LEU A 834 -14.92 -3.08 -8.67
CA LEU A 834 -15.98 -2.26 -9.28
C LEU A 834 -15.42 -1.03 -10.05
N THR A 835 -14.67 -1.26 -11.13
CA THR A 835 -14.30 -0.21 -12.08
C THR A 835 -15.04 -0.40 -13.41
N PRO A 836 -15.58 0.67 -14.01
CA PRO A 836 -16.31 0.59 -15.28
C PRO A 836 -15.41 0.28 -16.50
N GLN A 837 -14.09 0.16 -16.30
CA GLN A 837 -13.12 -0.17 -17.37
C GLN A 837 -12.66 -1.64 -17.33
N ASN A 838 -12.96 -2.39 -16.27
CA ASN A 838 -12.50 -3.78 -16.15
C ASN A 838 -13.47 -4.73 -16.85
N PHE A 839 -13.26 -4.96 -18.15
CA PHE A 839 -13.90 -6.02 -18.92
C PHE A 839 -13.62 -7.41 -18.31
N SER A 840 -14.56 -8.35 -18.42
CA SER A 840 -14.24 -9.78 -18.19
C SER A 840 -13.11 -10.25 -19.09
N THR A 841 -12.38 -11.28 -18.65
CA THR A 841 -11.29 -11.87 -19.43
C THR A 841 -11.77 -12.34 -20.80
N LEU A 842 -12.98 -12.88 -20.87
CA LEU A 842 -13.64 -13.26 -22.12
C LEU A 842 -13.95 -12.05 -23.00
N ALA A 843 -14.48 -10.97 -22.43
CA ALA A 843 -14.74 -9.72 -23.14
C ALA A 843 -13.45 -9.05 -23.67
N LEU A 844 -12.36 -9.10 -22.91
CA LEU A 844 -11.05 -8.55 -23.31
C LEU A 844 -10.50 -9.20 -24.58
N ALA A 845 -10.65 -10.52 -24.72
CA ALA A 845 -10.22 -11.23 -25.93
C ALA A 845 -11.03 -10.80 -27.16
N ILE A 846 -12.34 -10.59 -26.99
CA ILE A 846 -13.25 -10.17 -28.07
C ILE A 846 -12.99 -8.72 -28.48
N HIS A 847 -12.78 -7.82 -27.52
CA HIS A 847 -12.48 -6.41 -27.78
C HIS A 847 -11.21 -6.22 -28.64
N ASN A 848 -10.26 -7.17 -28.56
CA ASN A 848 -9.01 -7.17 -29.34
C ASN A 848 -9.04 -8.13 -30.57
N ASP A 849 -10.22 -8.57 -31.02
CA ASP A 849 -10.40 -9.44 -32.20
C ASP A 849 -9.73 -10.83 -32.10
N HIS A 850 -9.69 -11.41 -30.89
CA HIS A 850 -9.08 -12.73 -30.65
C HIS A 850 -10.12 -13.82 -30.39
N LEU A 851 -10.82 -14.23 -31.45
CA LEU A 851 -11.91 -15.21 -31.38
C LEU A 851 -11.49 -16.59 -30.83
N ASP A 852 -10.31 -17.10 -31.19
CA ASP A 852 -9.87 -18.43 -30.74
C ASP A 852 -9.57 -18.47 -29.24
N ALA A 853 -9.03 -17.38 -28.70
CA ALA A 853 -8.88 -17.20 -27.25
C ALA A 853 -10.25 -17.10 -26.56
N ALA A 854 -11.19 -16.35 -27.15
CA ALA A 854 -12.54 -16.25 -26.61
C ALA A 854 -13.27 -17.60 -26.58
N LYS A 855 -13.19 -18.39 -27.66
CA LYS A 855 -13.78 -19.74 -27.72
C LYS A 855 -13.21 -20.64 -26.63
N TRP A 856 -11.90 -20.67 -26.50
CA TRP A 856 -11.24 -21.49 -25.49
C TRP A 856 -11.64 -21.06 -24.06
N LEU A 857 -11.72 -19.75 -23.79
CA LEU A 857 -12.20 -19.23 -22.51
C LEU A 857 -13.64 -19.65 -22.20
N ALA A 858 -14.55 -19.57 -23.18
CA ALA A 858 -15.94 -20.01 -22.97
C ALA A 858 -16.06 -21.52 -22.73
N GLU A 859 -15.28 -22.35 -23.43
CA GLU A 859 -15.21 -23.80 -23.20
C GLU A 859 -14.77 -24.15 -21.76
N HIS A 860 -14.04 -23.26 -21.09
CA HIS A 860 -13.53 -23.44 -19.72
C HIS A 860 -14.36 -22.67 -18.66
N GLU A 861 -15.61 -22.36 -18.95
CA GLU A 861 -16.58 -21.72 -18.05
C GLU A 861 -16.24 -20.27 -17.63
N PHE A 862 -15.44 -19.55 -18.42
CA PHE A 862 -15.34 -18.10 -18.25
C PHE A 862 -16.57 -17.43 -18.87
N THR A 863 -17.22 -16.54 -18.11
CA THR A 863 -18.49 -15.92 -18.50
C THR A 863 -18.37 -14.41 -18.60
N PHE A 864 -19.25 -13.79 -19.38
CA PHE A 864 -19.39 -12.33 -19.42
C PHE A 864 -19.96 -11.78 -18.10
N LYS A 865 -19.61 -10.54 -17.75
CA LYS A 865 -20.33 -9.81 -16.70
C LYS A 865 -21.67 -9.29 -17.21
N GLN A 866 -22.49 -8.78 -16.30
CA GLN A 866 -23.79 -8.21 -16.65
C GLN A 866 -23.63 -7.08 -17.68
N ASN A 867 -24.42 -7.15 -18.76
CA ASN A 867 -24.48 -6.20 -19.87
C ASN A 867 -23.23 -6.10 -20.78
N GLU A 868 -22.10 -6.74 -20.46
CA GLU A 868 -20.88 -6.66 -21.30
C GLU A 868 -21.09 -7.24 -22.71
N ALA A 869 -21.75 -8.39 -22.83
CA ALA A 869 -22.04 -8.99 -24.13
C ALA A 869 -22.87 -8.05 -25.01
N LYS A 870 -23.81 -7.31 -24.40
CA LYS A 870 -24.61 -6.29 -25.09
C LYS A 870 -23.72 -5.11 -25.52
N ASP A 871 -22.87 -4.60 -24.63
CA ASP A 871 -21.99 -3.47 -24.94
C ASP A 871 -20.99 -3.82 -26.05
N LEU A 872 -20.42 -5.03 -26.06
CA LEU A 872 -19.57 -5.53 -27.15
C LEU A 872 -20.32 -5.67 -28.47
N ILE A 873 -21.56 -6.20 -28.46
CA ILE A 873 -22.40 -6.24 -29.66
C ILE A 873 -22.62 -4.82 -30.20
N ASN A 874 -22.89 -3.84 -29.33
CA ASN A 874 -23.01 -2.44 -29.74
C ASN A 874 -21.69 -1.89 -30.32
N GLU A 875 -20.55 -2.16 -29.69
CA GLU A 875 -19.23 -1.70 -30.17
C GLU A 875 -18.85 -2.30 -31.53
N ILE A 876 -19.18 -3.57 -31.78
CA ILE A 876 -18.99 -4.21 -33.09
C ILE A 876 -19.94 -3.60 -34.13
N LEU A 877 -21.24 -3.48 -33.82
CA LEU A 877 -22.25 -2.96 -34.76
C LEU A 877 -22.12 -1.46 -35.03
N THR A 878 -21.45 -0.70 -34.15
CA THR A 878 -21.12 0.73 -34.36
C THR A 878 -19.71 0.93 -34.93
N GLU A 879 -19.05 -0.15 -35.37
CA GLU A 879 -17.70 -0.14 -36.00
C GLU A 879 -16.59 0.47 -35.12
N LYS A 880 -16.76 0.49 -33.78
CA LYS A 880 -15.71 0.92 -32.85
C LYS A 880 -14.58 -0.10 -32.72
N ILE A 881 -14.91 -1.38 -32.85
CA ILE A 881 -13.94 -2.48 -32.94
C ILE A 881 -13.71 -2.78 -34.41
N SER A 882 -12.50 -2.53 -34.90
CA SER A 882 -12.11 -2.87 -36.27
C SER A 882 -11.76 -4.37 -36.33
N SER A 883 -12.78 -5.20 -36.54
CA SER A 883 -12.61 -6.65 -36.71
C SER A 883 -12.57 -7.03 -38.18
N THR A 884 -11.77 -8.05 -38.50
CA THR A 884 -11.72 -8.64 -39.85
C THR A 884 -12.92 -9.56 -40.15
N GLU A 885 -13.56 -10.13 -39.11
CA GLU A 885 -14.66 -11.09 -39.24
C GLU A 885 -15.75 -10.86 -38.17
N PRO A 886 -16.49 -9.72 -38.22
CA PRO A 886 -17.46 -9.34 -37.20
C PRO A 886 -18.61 -10.34 -37.05
N GLU A 887 -18.97 -11.05 -38.12
CA GLU A 887 -20.02 -12.08 -38.11
C GLU A 887 -19.72 -13.23 -37.15
N ARG A 888 -18.48 -13.73 -37.15
CA ARG A 888 -18.09 -14.86 -36.29
C ARG A 888 -18.07 -14.45 -34.82
N LEU A 889 -17.65 -13.22 -34.53
CA LEU A 889 -17.72 -12.65 -33.18
C LEU A 889 -19.16 -12.47 -32.72
N LEU A 890 -20.04 -11.93 -33.57
CA LEU A 890 -21.47 -11.78 -33.25
C LEU A 890 -22.16 -13.12 -33.04
N GLN A 891 -21.87 -14.13 -33.87
CA GLN A 891 -22.40 -15.48 -33.70
C GLN A 891 -21.98 -16.08 -32.36
N PHE A 892 -20.71 -15.89 -31.98
CA PHE A 892 -20.18 -16.33 -30.70
C PHE A 892 -20.84 -15.61 -29.52
N LEU A 893 -20.96 -14.27 -29.58
CA LEU A 893 -21.59 -13.46 -28.54
C LEU A 893 -23.07 -13.80 -28.35
N CYS A 894 -23.82 -14.04 -29.43
CA CYS A 894 -25.22 -14.45 -29.36
C CYS A 894 -25.40 -15.85 -28.75
N LYS A 895 -24.46 -16.76 -28.97
CA LYS A 895 -24.51 -18.13 -28.46
C LYS A 895 -24.11 -18.22 -26.99
N GLU A 896 -22.97 -17.65 -26.61
CA GLU A 896 -22.37 -17.78 -25.27
C GLU A 896 -22.75 -16.62 -24.33
N GLY A 897 -23.06 -15.44 -24.87
CA GLY A 897 -23.32 -14.22 -24.09
C GLY A 897 -24.71 -14.12 -23.46
N ASN A 898 -25.58 -15.11 -23.70
CA ASN A 898 -26.99 -15.11 -23.25
C ASN A 898 -27.71 -13.79 -23.62
N ALA A 899 -27.27 -13.12 -24.70
CA ALA A 899 -27.82 -11.87 -25.17
C ALA A 899 -29.27 -12.13 -25.56
N THR A 900 -30.20 -11.66 -24.74
CA THR A 900 -31.62 -11.85 -24.98
C THR A 900 -31.96 -11.24 -26.34
N LEU A 901 -32.77 -11.96 -27.14
CA LEU A 901 -33.28 -11.55 -28.45
C LEU A 901 -34.01 -10.18 -28.45
N SER A 902 -34.13 -9.53 -27.29
CA SER A 902 -34.81 -8.28 -27.00
C SER A 902 -33.91 -7.18 -26.41
N THR A 903 -32.57 -7.26 -26.53
CA THR A 903 -31.67 -6.21 -26.03
C THR A 903 -31.93 -4.87 -26.71
N ILE A 904 -32.26 -3.84 -25.91
CA ILE A 904 -32.49 -2.46 -26.35
C ILE A 904 -31.27 -1.57 -26.09
N TYR A 905 -30.79 -0.88 -27.10
CA TYR A 905 -29.64 0.04 -27.10
C TYR A 905 -30.10 1.50 -26.94
N GLN A 906 -29.21 2.46 -27.21
CA GLN A 906 -29.55 3.89 -27.20
C GLN A 906 -30.74 4.15 -28.15
N GLU A 907 -31.65 5.05 -27.75
CA GLU A 907 -32.93 5.33 -28.45
C GLU A 907 -33.90 4.14 -28.53
N GLY A 908 -33.65 3.07 -27.75
CA GLY A 908 -34.42 1.83 -27.81
C GLY A 908 -34.20 1.02 -29.07
N ASN A 909 -33.15 1.32 -29.84
CA ASN A 909 -32.78 0.54 -31.02
C ASN A 909 -32.46 -0.91 -30.63
N THR A 910 -32.83 -1.88 -31.47
CA THR A 910 -32.40 -3.28 -31.30
C THR A 910 -31.11 -3.55 -32.10
N ALA A 911 -30.50 -4.72 -31.94
CA ALA A 911 -29.31 -5.08 -32.72
C ALA A 911 -29.57 -5.04 -34.24
N LEU A 912 -30.79 -5.37 -34.67
CA LEU A 912 -31.22 -5.25 -36.07
C LEU A 912 -31.24 -3.80 -36.56
N HIS A 913 -31.62 -2.84 -35.71
CA HIS A 913 -31.61 -1.42 -36.08
C HIS A 913 -30.17 -0.93 -36.32
N LEU A 914 -29.22 -1.34 -35.46
CA LEU A 914 -27.80 -1.00 -35.62
C LEU A 914 -27.19 -1.69 -36.85
N ALA A 915 -27.43 -3.00 -37.01
CA ALA A 915 -26.93 -3.77 -38.16
C ALA A 915 -27.47 -3.25 -39.51
N ALA A 916 -28.70 -2.71 -39.54
CA ALA A 916 -29.27 -2.09 -40.74
C ALA A 916 -28.52 -0.81 -41.17
N SER A 917 -27.80 -0.16 -40.25
CA SER A 917 -26.98 1.03 -40.55
C SER A 917 -25.55 0.71 -40.98
N MET A 918 -25.08 -0.53 -40.79
CA MET A 918 -23.72 -0.94 -41.14
C MET A 918 -23.52 -1.03 -42.66
N ALA A 919 -22.28 -0.83 -43.13
CA ALA A 919 -21.96 -0.99 -44.54
C ALA A 919 -22.06 -2.46 -45.01
N SER A 920 -21.70 -3.42 -44.15
CA SER A 920 -21.84 -4.85 -44.42
C SER A 920 -23.22 -5.37 -43.98
N VAL A 921 -23.86 -6.16 -44.84
CA VAL A 921 -25.21 -6.73 -44.59
C VAL A 921 -25.16 -8.12 -43.98
N GLU A 922 -23.99 -8.74 -43.94
CA GLU A 922 -23.84 -10.07 -43.37
C GLU A 922 -24.15 -10.15 -41.86
N PRO A 923 -23.74 -9.18 -41.00
CA PRO A 923 -24.20 -9.11 -39.60
C PRO A 923 -25.73 -9.08 -39.48
N LEU A 924 -26.41 -8.37 -40.38
CA LEU A 924 -27.88 -8.27 -40.39
C LEU A 924 -28.53 -9.61 -40.78
N LYS A 925 -28.02 -10.29 -41.82
CA LYS A 925 -28.48 -11.62 -42.21
C LYS A 925 -28.33 -12.62 -41.06
N LEU A 926 -27.16 -12.63 -40.42
CA LEU A 926 -26.88 -13.50 -39.28
C LEU A 926 -27.90 -13.28 -38.15
N LEU A 927 -28.14 -12.03 -37.74
CA LEU A 927 -29.11 -11.73 -36.69
C LEU A 927 -30.54 -12.20 -37.04
N LEU A 928 -30.97 -12.06 -38.30
CA LEU A 928 -32.26 -12.56 -38.76
C LEU A 928 -32.32 -14.11 -38.72
N THR A 929 -31.25 -14.80 -39.12
CA THR A 929 -31.19 -16.28 -39.02
C THR A 929 -31.20 -16.78 -37.57
N LEU A 930 -30.70 -15.98 -36.62
CA LEU A 930 -30.74 -16.26 -35.19
C LEU A 930 -32.12 -16.02 -34.55
N GLY A 931 -33.11 -15.54 -35.32
CA GLY A 931 -34.51 -15.42 -34.91
C GLY A 931 -34.90 -14.05 -34.35
N PHE A 932 -34.12 -12.99 -34.60
CA PHE A 932 -34.53 -11.62 -34.25
C PHE A 932 -35.72 -11.17 -35.11
N ASP A 933 -36.75 -10.59 -34.48
CA ASP A 933 -37.96 -10.16 -35.19
C ASP A 933 -37.71 -8.90 -36.04
N PRO A 934 -37.85 -8.98 -37.38
CA PRO A 934 -37.70 -7.83 -38.27
C PRO A 934 -38.68 -6.68 -37.98
N ASN A 935 -39.81 -6.95 -37.31
CA ASN A 935 -40.84 -5.96 -36.99
C ASN A 935 -40.67 -5.29 -35.63
N THR A 936 -39.55 -5.51 -34.94
CA THR A 936 -39.23 -4.80 -33.70
C THR A 936 -39.21 -3.30 -33.93
N VAL A 937 -39.71 -2.54 -32.96
CA VAL A 937 -39.74 -1.08 -33.03
C VAL A 937 -38.92 -0.45 -31.92
N ASN A 938 -38.22 0.64 -32.23
CA ASN A 938 -37.48 1.45 -31.26
C ASN A 938 -38.39 2.44 -30.49
N GLN A 939 -37.81 3.35 -29.70
CA GLN A 939 -38.60 4.33 -28.92
C GLN A 939 -39.47 5.26 -29.80
N THR A 940 -39.05 5.53 -31.05
CA THR A 940 -39.79 6.35 -32.01
C THR A 940 -40.81 5.56 -32.85
N LYS A 941 -41.04 4.28 -32.50
CA LYS A 941 -41.87 3.34 -33.26
C LYS A 941 -41.35 3.05 -34.68
N GLU A 942 -40.05 3.25 -34.91
CA GLU A 942 -39.40 2.93 -36.17
C GLU A 942 -38.94 1.48 -36.17
N THR A 943 -39.08 0.78 -37.29
CA THR A 943 -38.53 -0.56 -37.53
C THR A 943 -37.10 -0.49 -38.10
N PRO A 944 -36.31 -1.59 -38.11
CA PRO A 944 -34.99 -1.61 -38.76
C PRO A 944 -35.00 -1.14 -40.22
N LEU A 945 -36.13 -1.29 -40.92
CA LEU A 945 -36.31 -0.79 -42.28
C LEU A 945 -36.28 0.74 -42.39
N PHE A 946 -36.74 1.47 -41.36
CA PHE A 946 -36.58 2.94 -41.32
C PHE A 946 -35.11 3.32 -41.27
N VAL A 947 -34.29 2.58 -40.51
CA VAL A 947 -32.85 2.85 -40.41
C VAL A 947 -32.17 2.57 -41.75
N ALA A 948 -32.45 1.43 -42.38
CA ALA A 948 -31.92 1.09 -43.70
C ALA A 948 -32.31 2.12 -44.78
N ALA A 949 -33.55 2.62 -44.76
CA ALA A 949 -34.03 3.65 -45.67
C ALA A 949 -33.28 4.98 -45.47
N ARG A 950 -33.13 5.40 -44.21
CA ARG A 950 -32.44 6.65 -43.83
C ARG A 950 -30.95 6.64 -44.15
N THR A 951 -30.29 5.48 -44.06
CA THR A 951 -28.87 5.32 -44.42
C THR A 951 -28.65 4.97 -45.90
N ASN A 952 -29.72 4.89 -46.70
CA ASN A 952 -29.72 4.44 -48.10
C ASN A 952 -29.04 3.06 -48.30
N ASN A 953 -29.21 2.15 -47.34
CA ASN A 953 -28.63 0.80 -47.42
C ASN A 953 -29.59 -0.17 -48.15
N LEU A 954 -29.46 -0.21 -49.48
CA LEU A 954 -30.29 -1.04 -50.37
C LEU A 954 -30.23 -2.54 -50.03
N ASP A 955 -29.05 -3.04 -49.69
CA ASP A 955 -28.84 -4.45 -49.35
C ASP A 955 -29.54 -4.81 -48.04
N ALA A 956 -29.44 -3.96 -47.02
CA ALA A 956 -30.11 -4.16 -45.74
C ALA A 956 -31.62 -4.12 -45.90
N ALA A 957 -32.14 -3.16 -46.67
CA ALA A 957 -33.56 -3.03 -46.97
C ALA A 957 -34.10 -4.28 -47.70
N CYS A 958 -33.37 -4.80 -48.69
CA CYS A 958 -33.73 -6.02 -49.41
C CYS A 958 -33.83 -7.23 -48.47
N VAL A 959 -32.79 -7.47 -47.66
CA VAL A 959 -32.77 -8.57 -46.70
C VAL A 959 -33.91 -8.49 -45.68
N LEU A 960 -34.23 -7.29 -45.20
CA LEU A 960 -35.33 -7.07 -44.25
C LEU A 960 -36.71 -7.35 -44.88
N ILE A 961 -36.94 -6.89 -46.11
CA ILE A 961 -38.21 -7.12 -46.83
C ILE A 961 -38.39 -8.62 -47.15
N ASP A 962 -37.32 -9.29 -47.57
CA ASP A 962 -37.33 -10.73 -47.82
C ASP A 962 -37.67 -11.53 -46.56
N ASN A 963 -37.25 -11.05 -45.38
CA ASN A 963 -37.57 -11.65 -44.08
C ASN A 963 -38.91 -11.21 -43.48
N GLY A 964 -39.68 -10.36 -44.16
CA GLY A 964 -41.07 -10.08 -43.81
C GLY A 964 -41.28 -8.91 -42.85
N VAL A 965 -40.45 -7.87 -42.96
CA VAL A 965 -40.78 -6.56 -42.35
C VAL A 965 -42.10 -6.03 -42.92
N ASP A 966 -43.01 -5.63 -42.03
CA ASP A 966 -44.19 -4.84 -42.35
C ASP A 966 -43.80 -3.38 -42.58
N TYR A 967 -43.72 -3.02 -43.85
CA TYR A 967 -43.45 -1.65 -44.31
C TYR A 967 -44.61 -0.67 -44.05
N ARG A 968 -45.75 -1.13 -43.52
CA ARG A 968 -46.92 -0.27 -43.19
C ARG A 968 -46.86 0.29 -41.77
N ILE A 969 -45.94 -0.20 -40.94
CA ILE A 969 -45.74 0.30 -39.58
C ILE A 969 -45.36 1.78 -39.65
N LYS A 970 -46.00 2.59 -38.80
CA LYS A 970 -45.81 4.03 -38.73
C LYS A 970 -45.05 4.43 -37.47
N ASN A 971 -44.11 5.36 -37.62
CA ASN A 971 -43.42 5.98 -36.50
C ASN A 971 -44.36 6.93 -35.72
N ILE A 972 -43.86 7.54 -34.64
CA ILE A 972 -44.64 8.49 -33.81
C ILE A 972 -45.18 9.68 -34.64
N GLU A 973 -44.48 10.09 -35.68
CA GLU A 973 -44.86 11.19 -36.57
C GLU A 973 -45.90 10.76 -37.63
N GLY A 974 -46.19 9.46 -37.74
CA GLY A 974 -47.19 8.91 -38.66
C GLY A 974 -46.66 8.56 -40.05
N TYR A 975 -45.35 8.65 -40.26
CA TYR A 975 -44.62 8.28 -41.48
C TYR A 975 -44.29 6.79 -41.50
N THR A 976 -44.19 6.22 -42.71
CA THR A 976 -43.73 4.86 -42.98
C THR A 976 -42.25 4.84 -43.34
N ALA A 977 -41.60 3.67 -43.33
CA ALA A 977 -40.17 3.57 -43.66
C ALA A 977 -39.86 4.07 -45.09
N PHE A 978 -40.82 3.96 -46.01
CA PHE A 978 -40.67 4.41 -47.38
C PHE A 978 -40.65 5.93 -47.53
N ASP A 979 -41.21 6.68 -46.57
CA ASP A 979 -41.15 8.15 -46.55
C ASP A 979 -39.72 8.68 -46.34
N TYR A 980 -38.83 7.86 -45.76
CA TYR A 980 -37.43 8.21 -45.49
C TYR A 980 -36.47 7.79 -46.62
N ILE A 981 -36.98 7.22 -47.72
CA ILE A 981 -36.18 6.89 -48.90
C ILE A 981 -35.79 8.20 -49.61
N LEU A 982 -34.49 8.46 -49.72
CA LEU A 982 -33.96 9.67 -50.36
C LEU A 982 -34.22 9.71 -51.87
N ASP A 983 -33.97 8.60 -52.57
CA ASP A 983 -34.20 8.46 -54.01
C ASP A 983 -34.89 7.12 -54.33
N ILE A 984 -36.21 7.16 -54.54
CA ILE A 984 -36.99 5.97 -54.87
C ILE A 984 -36.67 5.43 -56.26
N ASP A 985 -36.11 6.25 -57.16
CA ASP A 985 -35.73 5.83 -58.52
C ASP A 985 -34.43 5.02 -58.51
N GLU A 986 -33.51 5.31 -57.58
CA GLU A 986 -32.35 4.45 -57.28
C GLU A 986 -32.80 3.06 -56.79
N TRP A 987 -33.79 3.02 -55.90
CA TRP A 987 -34.33 1.75 -55.39
C TRP A 987 -35.04 0.95 -56.49
N LEU A 988 -35.83 1.60 -57.34
CA LEU A 988 -36.52 0.96 -58.47
C LEU A 988 -35.58 0.45 -59.56
N SER A 989 -34.46 1.13 -59.78
CA SER A 989 -33.45 0.74 -60.78
C SER A 989 -32.48 -0.34 -60.27
N SER A 990 -32.41 -0.55 -58.95
CA SER A 990 -31.57 -1.60 -58.38
C SER A 990 -32.02 -3.01 -58.81
N GLU A 991 -31.07 -3.90 -59.08
CA GLU A 991 -31.33 -5.32 -59.42
C GLU A 991 -31.64 -6.18 -58.18
N LYS A 992 -31.59 -5.58 -56.98
CA LYS A 992 -31.66 -6.29 -55.70
C LYS A 992 -33.08 -6.63 -55.27
N PHE A 993 -34.06 -5.81 -55.65
CA PHE A 993 -35.46 -6.02 -55.32
C PHE A 993 -36.20 -6.82 -56.40
N ASP A 994 -37.07 -7.74 -55.98
CA ASP A 994 -37.95 -8.48 -56.89
C ASP A 994 -39.02 -7.55 -57.53
N GLU A 995 -39.61 -7.99 -58.64
CA GLU A 995 -40.61 -7.16 -59.34
C GLU A 995 -41.86 -6.88 -58.48
N GLU A 996 -42.13 -7.70 -57.46
CA GLU A 996 -43.24 -7.51 -56.53
C GLU A 996 -42.97 -6.34 -55.57
N THR A 997 -41.78 -6.28 -54.95
CA THR A 997 -41.39 -5.16 -54.09
C THR A 997 -41.21 -3.87 -54.88
N LYS A 998 -40.69 -3.95 -56.12
CA LYS A 998 -40.67 -2.82 -57.06
C LYS A 998 -42.08 -2.32 -57.39
N ALA A 999 -43.07 -3.22 -57.53
CA ALA A 999 -44.46 -2.81 -57.71
C ALA A 999 -45.01 -2.09 -56.46
N CYS A 1000 -44.63 -2.50 -55.25
CA CYS A 1000 -44.96 -1.79 -54.01
C CYS A 1000 -44.33 -0.38 -53.95
N PHE A 1001 -43.06 -0.22 -54.34
CA PHE A 1001 -42.43 1.10 -54.44
C PHE A 1001 -43.12 2.00 -55.49
N ARG A 1002 -43.49 1.45 -56.65
CA ARG A 1002 -44.27 2.18 -57.68
C ARG A 1002 -45.61 2.63 -57.12
N ALA A 1003 -46.35 1.74 -56.45
CA ALA A 1003 -47.63 2.07 -55.83
C ALA A 1003 -47.49 3.17 -54.75
N TYR A 1004 -46.42 3.13 -53.95
CA TYR A 1004 -46.09 4.17 -52.98
C TYR A 1004 -45.83 5.53 -53.65
N LYS A 1005 -44.93 5.55 -54.65
CA LYS A 1005 -44.63 6.74 -55.46
C LYS A 1005 -45.89 7.36 -56.05
N TYR A 1006 -46.80 6.54 -56.59
CA TYR A 1006 -48.04 7.02 -57.16
C TYR A 1006 -49.05 7.50 -56.10
N LYS A 1007 -49.08 6.88 -54.92
CA LYS A 1007 -49.93 7.32 -53.81
C LYS A 1007 -49.50 8.70 -53.29
N ASP A 1008 -48.20 8.95 -53.16
CA ASP A 1008 -47.67 10.27 -52.77
C ASP A 1008 -47.87 11.33 -53.85
N ILE A 1009 -47.67 10.97 -55.12
CA ILE A 1009 -48.01 11.87 -56.23
C ILE A 1009 -49.51 12.16 -56.24
N ARG A 1010 -50.36 11.17 -55.94
CA ARG A 1010 -51.82 11.33 -55.87
C ARG A 1010 -52.24 12.23 -54.71
N THR A 1011 -51.68 12.04 -53.51
CA THR A 1011 -51.96 12.91 -52.36
C THR A 1011 -51.43 14.30 -52.63
N LEU A 1012 -50.20 14.46 -53.14
CA LEU A 1012 -49.63 15.76 -53.52
C LEU A 1012 -50.47 16.48 -54.59
N ILE A 1013 -50.91 15.78 -55.65
CA ILE A 1013 -51.82 16.34 -56.66
C ILE A 1013 -53.14 16.76 -56.00
N TYR A 1014 -53.67 15.99 -55.06
CA TYR A 1014 -54.88 16.36 -54.32
C TYR A 1014 -54.65 17.60 -53.44
N THR A 1015 -53.54 17.70 -52.70
CA THR A 1015 -53.23 18.86 -51.87
C THR A 1015 -52.93 20.10 -52.71
N VAL A 1016 -52.23 19.94 -53.84
CA VAL A 1016 -51.96 21.00 -54.81
C VAL A 1016 -53.24 21.43 -55.51
N SER A 1017 -54.11 20.49 -55.91
CA SER A 1017 -55.44 20.79 -56.47
C SER A 1017 -56.29 21.54 -55.43
N SER A 1018 -56.33 21.09 -54.18
CA SER A 1018 -57.07 21.73 -53.10
C SER A 1018 -56.54 23.13 -52.76
N LYS A 1019 -55.21 23.33 -52.79
CA LYS A 1019 -54.59 24.65 -52.59
C LYS A 1019 -54.72 25.56 -53.82
N LEU A 1020 -54.70 25.02 -55.04
CA LEU A 1020 -54.99 25.76 -56.27
C LEU A 1020 -56.47 26.13 -56.36
N ASP A 1021 -57.38 25.30 -55.89
CA ASP A 1021 -58.81 25.65 -55.78
C ASP A 1021 -59.04 26.83 -54.81
N GLN A 1022 -58.12 27.07 -53.88
CA GLN A 1022 -58.10 28.27 -53.01
C GLN A 1022 -57.47 29.50 -53.69
N PHE A 1023 -56.69 29.34 -54.77
CA PHE A 1023 -56.03 30.40 -55.53
C PHE A 1023 -56.66 30.57 -56.93
N ASP A 1024 -57.53 31.57 -57.09
CA ASP A 1024 -58.12 32.08 -58.34
C ASP A 1024 -58.73 31.05 -59.33
N ALA A 1025 -60.07 30.92 -59.26
CA ALA A 1025 -60.94 30.03 -60.02
C ALA A 1025 -60.92 30.16 -61.57
N ARG A 1026 -60.22 31.15 -62.14
CA ARG A 1026 -60.23 31.41 -63.59
C ARG A 1026 -59.02 30.86 -64.35
N ILE A 1027 -57.86 30.74 -63.70
CA ILE A 1027 -56.66 30.10 -64.30
C ILE A 1027 -56.69 28.59 -64.07
N THR A 1028 -57.45 28.14 -63.07
CA THR A 1028 -57.57 26.76 -62.61
C THR A 1028 -58.37 25.86 -63.53
N ALA A 1029 -59.29 26.31 -64.39
CA ALA A 1029 -60.13 25.37 -65.15
C ALA A 1029 -59.31 24.44 -66.08
N ASN A 1030 -58.33 24.97 -66.83
CA ASN A 1030 -57.48 24.14 -67.70
C ASN A 1030 -56.42 23.36 -66.91
N HIS A 1031 -55.83 23.95 -65.86
CA HIS A 1031 -54.89 23.24 -65.00
C HIS A 1031 -55.56 22.13 -64.18
N ASN A 1032 -56.78 22.34 -63.68
CA ASN A 1032 -57.59 21.33 -63.00
C ASN A 1032 -57.96 20.19 -63.95
N ILE A 1033 -58.29 20.43 -65.21
CA ILE A 1033 -58.54 19.32 -66.15
C ILE A 1033 -57.29 18.46 -66.33
N HIS A 1034 -56.10 19.07 -66.44
CA HIS A 1034 -54.84 18.32 -66.55
C HIS A 1034 -54.48 17.61 -65.25
N LEU A 1035 -54.65 18.24 -64.08
CA LEU A 1035 -54.42 17.64 -62.76
C LEU A 1035 -55.44 16.53 -62.45
N GLN A 1036 -56.69 16.69 -62.87
CA GLN A 1036 -57.77 15.72 -62.68
C GLN A 1036 -57.61 14.52 -63.63
N LYS A 1037 -57.16 14.74 -64.87
CA LYS A 1037 -56.71 13.67 -65.78
C LYS A 1037 -55.49 12.95 -65.23
N ALA A 1038 -54.51 13.68 -64.69
CA ALA A 1038 -53.36 13.09 -64.01
C ALA A 1038 -53.81 12.27 -62.79
N TYR A 1039 -54.68 12.81 -61.95
CA TYR A 1039 -55.25 12.14 -60.77
C TYR A 1039 -56.02 10.87 -61.14
N GLN A 1040 -56.82 10.89 -62.22
CA GLN A 1040 -57.51 9.69 -62.74
C GLN A 1040 -56.52 8.67 -63.29
N LYS A 1041 -55.51 9.11 -64.04
CA LYS A 1041 -54.45 8.24 -64.58
C LYS A 1041 -53.63 7.57 -63.46
N PHE A 1042 -53.22 8.34 -62.45
CA PHE A 1042 -52.52 7.80 -61.28
C PHE A 1042 -53.43 6.91 -60.43
N SER A 1043 -54.71 7.23 -60.25
CA SER A 1043 -55.66 6.35 -59.57
C SER A 1043 -55.87 5.03 -60.32
N TYR A 1044 -55.88 5.06 -61.65
CA TYR A 1044 -55.94 3.88 -62.49
C TYR A 1044 -54.68 3.03 -62.38
N GLU A 1045 -53.48 3.63 -62.46
CA GLU A 1045 -52.21 2.90 -62.30
C GLU A 1045 -52.02 2.37 -60.86
N ILE A 1046 -52.46 3.08 -59.83
CA ILE A 1046 -52.49 2.58 -58.43
C ILE A 1046 -53.41 1.36 -58.34
N ASN A 1047 -54.65 1.46 -58.82
CA ASN A 1047 -55.58 0.33 -58.76
C ASN A 1047 -55.09 -0.88 -59.57
N LYS A 1048 -54.43 -0.64 -60.71
CA LYS A 1048 -53.84 -1.68 -61.55
C LYS A 1048 -52.65 -2.35 -60.87
N THR A 1049 -51.77 -1.57 -60.25
CA THR A 1049 -50.62 -2.10 -59.49
C THR A 1049 -51.07 -2.82 -58.20
N GLU A 1050 -52.05 -2.28 -57.46
CA GLU A 1050 -52.67 -2.95 -56.31
C GLU A 1050 -53.34 -4.28 -56.71
N GLN A 1051 -54.04 -4.32 -57.85
CA GLN A 1051 -54.61 -5.56 -58.38
C GLN A 1051 -53.55 -6.58 -58.81
N GLN A 1052 -52.42 -6.14 -59.36
CA GLN A 1052 -51.28 -7.01 -59.70
C GLN A 1052 -50.61 -7.58 -58.43
N VAL A 1053 -50.47 -6.77 -57.38
CA VAL A 1053 -49.97 -7.17 -56.06
C VAL A 1053 -50.92 -8.18 -55.40
N LEU A 1054 -52.24 -7.98 -55.49
CA LEU A 1054 -53.29 -8.87 -54.95
C LEU A 1054 -53.39 -10.25 -55.64
N GLN A 1055 -52.76 -10.41 -56.82
CA GLN A 1055 -52.72 -11.67 -57.57
C GLN A 1055 -51.49 -12.54 -57.25
N SER A 1056 -50.50 -12.03 -56.50
CA SER A 1056 -49.33 -12.82 -56.07
C SER A 1056 -49.68 -13.79 -54.91
N PRO A 1057 -49.30 -15.08 -54.99
CA PRO A 1057 -49.53 -16.05 -53.92
C PRO A 1057 -48.79 -15.74 -52.61
N ARG A 1058 -47.65 -15.02 -52.67
CA ARG A 1058 -46.81 -14.71 -51.49
C ARG A 1058 -47.45 -13.64 -50.59
N LEU A 1059 -48.11 -12.65 -51.18
CA LEU A 1059 -48.79 -11.54 -50.51
C LEU A 1059 -50.21 -11.86 -49.98
N ARG A 1060 -50.77 -13.03 -50.32
CA ARG A 1060 -52.00 -13.54 -49.68
C ARG A 1060 -51.74 -14.29 -48.37
N LYS A 1061 -50.51 -14.71 -48.14
CA LYS A 1061 -50.10 -15.54 -46.99
C LYS A 1061 -49.34 -14.73 -45.92
N ARG A 1062 -48.64 -13.67 -46.31
CA ARG A 1062 -48.26 -12.55 -45.43
C ARG A 1062 -49.42 -11.58 -45.35
#